data_AF-A0A936Q2H8-F1
#
_entry.id   AF-A0A936Q2H8-F1
#
_cell.length_a   1.000
_cell.length_b   1.000
_cell.length_c   1.000
_cell.angle_alpha   90.00
_cell.angle_beta   90.00
_cell.angle_gamma   90.00
#
_symmetry.space_group_name_H-M   'P 1'
#
loop_
_entity.id
_entity.type
_entity.pdbx_description
1 polymer ?
#
loop_
_entity_poly.entity_id
_entity_poly.type
_entity_poly.pdbx_seq_one_letter_code
_entity_poly.pdbx_strand_id
1 'polypeptide(L)'
;MRARMLIAGGAVALLALGWGGVNRLRRTADGGVPRRPDPSLTEHFASRVTAADHAAALAARTRAPSSVVSPASLRTDTGMLRSGAEAVVVRRPQSPLELQRFRSVTSMEILGPAGREGTAVLTDLNPRINDGYVLELIWSDGEETRLHLENARPEINRLVLDPGFPSGLVVAGPGKPRPCDLWSARVPERMQELEKRRRPYTALCDGDVLLRHRTQGSRTSREWAADFLRSNVPGGEGLTALVKNTLYADAFLEEAQLAPGAAPVREPPDGPDFPRAALVNPLHRTDRLVSRELGITIAEGGAPVVGRWYPATATPGVFVSLMTPGRVAGEVLEKSPVRALDATESGALVYLIAFDLERFDLGFGLGTDHPDVGWSERALPAVRTPARPGPDGFSDLVPLEPTGFVPPQVADRVIATFAGGFKRAHGAFRSGALARVNAGSHYGFVEGGVVMSRLQPGLSTLFALDDGNVAMKTWSRADDALLERVRSARQNGVPLLEVEPRTGEVVAGALVGHWGEGNWGGSQDSRLRSVRAGAGIQEWNGRRFLVFAYFSSATPSAMAVVLASYGCQYAMHLDMNAPEHTYLALYRSRQGRLDVEHLVRAMSVLDKTSGGTTIPRFLAVADNRDFFYLMRKRAGRPAEPPGAARAEASPATPAAPAAPAPPTSIVAK
;
A
#
# COMPACT_ATOMS: atom_id res chain seq x y z
N MET A 1 14.49 -65.93 -29.76
CA MET A 1 13.02 -65.68 -29.69
C MET A 1 12.77 -64.28 -29.12
N ARG A 2 11.51 -63.84 -29.07
CA ARG A 2 11.01 -62.58 -28.46
C ARG A 2 11.34 -62.51 -26.94
N ALA A 3 11.47 -61.37 -26.25
CA ALA A 3 11.52 -59.95 -26.67
C ALA A 3 12.09 -59.01 -25.55
N ARG A 4 12.24 -57.73 -25.94
CA ARG A 4 12.51 -56.43 -25.25
C ARG A 4 12.18 -56.22 -23.74
N MET A 5 12.58 -55.14 -23.05
CA MET A 5 13.74 -54.17 -23.12
C MET A 5 13.51 -52.95 -22.16
N LEU A 6 14.41 -52.71 -21.18
CA LEU A 6 14.61 -51.44 -20.41
C LEU A 6 13.38 -50.87 -19.64
N ILE A 7 13.44 -49.87 -18.72
CA ILE A 7 14.31 -48.68 -18.52
C ILE A 7 14.82 -48.55 -17.07
N ALA A 8 15.89 -47.77 -16.86
CA ALA A 8 16.57 -47.55 -15.59
C ALA A 8 15.89 -46.53 -14.64
N GLY A 9 16.34 -46.48 -13.38
CA GLY A 9 15.96 -45.47 -12.39
C GLY A 9 17.12 -44.56 -11.97
N GLY A 10 16.83 -43.53 -11.19
CA GLY A 10 17.81 -42.62 -10.58
C GLY A 10 17.13 -41.62 -9.66
N ALA A 11 17.40 -41.70 -8.35
CA ALA A 11 16.82 -40.84 -7.33
C ALA A 11 17.86 -39.85 -6.78
N VAL A 12 17.44 -38.62 -6.49
CA VAL A 12 18.30 -37.57 -5.92
C VAL A 12 18.17 -37.58 -4.38
N ALA A 13 19.30 -37.55 -3.68
CA ALA A 13 19.35 -37.59 -2.22
C ALA A 13 19.26 -36.19 -1.59
N LEU A 14 18.55 -36.11 -0.46
CA LEU A 14 18.52 -34.95 0.43
C LEU A 14 19.67 -35.03 1.45
N LEU A 15 20.27 -33.88 1.77
CA LEU A 15 21.15 -33.72 2.93
C LEU A 15 20.54 -32.75 3.92
N ALA A 16 20.41 -33.20 5.17
CA ALA A 16 20.05 -32.39 6.32
C ALA A 16 21.05 -32.67 7.45
N LEU A 17 21.59 -31.61 8.06
CA LEU A 17 22.45 -31.70 9.24
C LEU A 17 21.98 -30.67 10.27
N GLY A 18 21.54 -31.17 11.43
CA GLY A 18 21.25 -30.33 12.60
C GLY A 18 22.51 -30.06 13.42
N TRP A 19 22.42 -29.10 14.34
CA TRP A 19 23.46 -28.82 15.33
C TRP A 19 23.05 -29.31 16.72
N GLY A 20 23.92 -30.14 17.32
CA GLY A 20 23.94 -30.47 18.75
C GLY A 20 25.38 -30.29 19.24
N GLY A 21 25.57 -29.70 20.42
CA GLY A 21 26.88 -29.22 20.88
C GLY A 21 27.61 -30.13 21.87
N VAL A 22 28.25 -29.49 22.87
CA VAL A 22 29.04 -30.04 24.00
C VAL A 22 30.56 -30.21 23.74
N ASN A 23 31.33 -29.27 24.34
CA ASN A 23 32.56 -29.45 25.16
C ASN A 23 33.33 -30.79 25.04
N ARG A 24 34.68 -30.85 25.05
CA ARG A 24 35.65 -30.20 25.98
C ARG A 24 37.11 -30.61 25.63
N LEU A 25 38.13 -29.92 26.20
CA LEU A 25 39.54 -30.36 26.42
C LEU A 25 40.47 -30.50 25.17
N ARG A 26 41.82 -30.33 25.22
CA ARG A 26 42.76 -29.53 26.07
C ARG A 26 44.20 -29.61 25.48
N ARG A 27 45.07 -28.59 25.69
CA ARG A 27 46.57 -28.56 25.47
C ARG A 27 47.02 -28.58 23.99
N THR A 28 48.17 -28.02 23.54
CA THR A 28 49.27 -27.16 24.10
C THR A 28 49.89 -26.36 22.92
N ALA A 29 50.40 -25.12 23.05
CA ALA A 29 51.79 -24.72 23.39
C ALA A 29 52.88 -25.54 22.65
N ASP A 30 53.89 -25.00 21.94
CA ASP A 30 54.30 -23.64 21.52
C ASP A 30 54.82 -23.77 20.04
N GLY A 31 55.26 -22.80 19.23
CA GLY A 31 55.79 -21.44 19.33
C GLY A 31 56.75 -21.24 18.13
N GLY A 32 56.77 -20.08 17.47
CA GLY A 32 57.61 -19.88 16.27
C GLY A 32 57.48 -18.50 15.61
N VAL A 33 58.61 -17.90 15.23
CA VAL A 33 58.76 -16.49 14.79
C VAL A 33 59.05 -16.42 13.27
N PRO A 34 58.65 -15.35 12.54
CA PRO A 34 58.16 -15.51 11.16
C PRO A 34 59.20 -15.29 10.05
N ARG A 35 58.81 -15.62 8.81
CA ARG A 35 59.44 -15.13 7.57
C ARG A 35 58.40 -14.61 6.57
N ARG A 36 58.80 -13.54 5.88
CA ARG A 36 58.25 -12.93 4.65
C ARG A 36 59.47 -12.50 3.80
N PRO A 37 59.32 -12.16 2.52
CA PRO A 37 58.21 -12.43 1.60
C PRO A 37 58.68 -13.27 0.38
N ASP A 38 57.75 -13.63 -0.51
CA ASP A 38 57.95 -13.40 -1.96
C ASP A 38 56.57 -13.39 -2.69
N PRO A 39 56.30 -12.49 -3.66
CA PRO A 39 55.05 -12.47 -4.42
C PRO A 39 55.24 -12.83 -5.91
N SER A 40 54.52 -13.82 -6.42
CA SER A 40 54.47 -14.11 -7.87
C SER A 40 53.12 -14.68 -8.32
N LEU A 41 52.89 -14.65 -9.64
CA LEU A 41 51.72 -15.12 -10.40
C LEU A 41 50.48 -14.19 -10.45
N THR A 42 50.65 -13.02 -11.09
CA THR A 42 49.57 -12.35 -11.86
C THR A 42 50.07 -11.91 -13.24
N GLU A 43 50.04 -12.83 -14.18
CA GLU A 43 50.16 -12.63 -15.64
C GLU A 43 49.12 -13.53 -16.31
N HIS A 44 48.50 -13.21 -17.45
CA HIS A 44 48.59 -12.05 -18.35
C HIS A 44 47.19 -11.84 -18.97
N PHE A 45 46.81 -10.60 -19.29
CA PHE A 45 46.31 -10.24 -20.63
C PHE A 45 46.20 -8.72 -20.81
N ALA A 46 47.27 -8.13 -21.33
CA ALA A 46 47.22 -6.89 -22.11
C ALA A 46 47.29 -7.30 -23.61
N SER A 47 46.91 -6.51 -24.62
CA SER A 47 47.28 -5.09 -24.74
C SER A 47 46.56 -4.35 -25.88
N ARG A 48 46.34 -3.05 -25.62
CA ARG A 48 46.66 -1.86 -26.47
C ARG A 48 46.30 -1.82 -27.97
N VAL A 49 45.61 -0.74 -28.33
CA VAL A 49 46.06 0.24 -29.38
C VAL A 49 45.72 1.66 -28.89
N THR A 50 46.63 2.63 -29.06
CA THR A 50 46.43 4.07 -28.74
C THR A 50 47.38 4.96 -29.56
N ALA A 51 46.99 6.23 -29.83
CA ALA A 51 47.75 7.32 -30.50
C ALA A 51 47.99 7.14 -32.02
N ALA A 52 48.08 8.18 -32.88
CA ALA A 52 47.65 9.61 -32.89
C ALA A 52 47.80 10.13 -34.38
N ASP A 53 47.65 11.39 -34.84
CA ASP A 53 47.35 12.74 -34.29
C ASP A 53 46.81 13.69 -35.41
N HIS A 54 46.91 15.02 -35.24
CA HIS A 54 47.04 16.11 -36.22
C HIS A 54 45.81 16.81 -36.87
N ALA A 55 45.62 18.07 -36.43
CA ALA A 55 45.62 19.33 -37.24
C ALA A 55 44.51 19.57 -38.31
N ALA A 56 43.63 20.61 -38.19
CA ALA A 56 43.84 22.06 -38.50
C ALA A 56 43.21 22.45 -39.88
N ALA A 57 42.77 23.68 -40.21
CA ALA A 57 42.40 24.91 -39.47
C ALA A 57 41.66 25.92 -40.42
N LEU A 58 41.59 27.21 -40.05
CA LEU A 58 40.95 28.38 -40.74
C LEU A 58 39.40 28.43 -40.68
N ALA A 59 38.68 29.56 -40.83
CA ALA A 59 38.82 31.04 -40.67
C ALA A 59 37.55 31.64 -41.39
N ALA A 60 37.06 32.88 -41.27
CA ALA A 60 37.52 34.16 -40.71
C ALA A 60 36.27 34.91 -40.11
N ARG A 61 36.33 35.64 -38.99
CA ARG A 61 36.78 37.05 -38.79
C ARG A 61 36.08 38.12 -39.65
N THR A 62 35.25 38.97 -39.01
CA THR A 62 35.15 40.46 -39.10
C THR A 62 33.96 40.95 -38.25
N ARG A 63 33.84 42.21 -37.81
CA ARG A 63 34.79 43.21 -37.26
C ARG A 63 33.95 44.26 -36.49
N ALA A 64 34.39 44.71 -35.32
CA ALA A 64 33.71 45.83 -34.61
C ALA A 64 34.03 47.19 -35.25
N PRO A 65 33.27 48.24 -34.90
CA PRO A 65 33.90 49.32 -34.13
C PRO A 65 33.14 49.69 -32.84
N SER A 66 33.88 50.32 -31.92
CA SER A 66 33.40 50.75 -30.60
C SER A 66 32.81 52.16 -30.63
N SER A 67 31.95 52.48 -29.66
CA SER A 67 31.89 53.82 -29.06
C SER A 67 31.67 53.69 -27.55
N VAL A 68 32.06 54.73 -26.79
CA VAL A 68 32.16 54.72 -25.33
C VAL A 68 31.24 55.80 -24.75
N VAL A 69 30.53 55.49 -23.67
CA VAL A 69 30.24 56.40 -22.54
C VAL A 69 29.62 55.59 -21.38
N SER A 70 29.89 56.02 -20.14
CA SER A 70 29.39 55.45 -18.88
C SER A 70 29.03 56.62 -17.93
N PRO A 71 28.54 56.39 -16.70
CA PRO A 71 27.27 55.72 -16.36
C PRO A 71 26.41 56.56 -15.38
N ALA A 72 25.09 56.32 -15.28
CA ALA A 72 24.27 56.89 -14.21
C ALA A 72 23.02 56.07 -13.84
N SER A 73 22.76 56.04 -12.52
CA SER A 73 21.53 55.77 -11.75
C SER A 73 20.20 55.60 -12.53
N LEU A 74 19.48 54.47 -12.44
CA LEU A 74 18.67 53.93 -11.32
C LEU A 74 17.26 54.56 -11.14
N ARG A 75 16.25 53.69 -10.99
CA ARG A 75 14.77 53.91 -11.01
C ARG A 75 14.20 54.14 -12.43
N THR A 76 13.05 53.59 -12.83
CA THR A 76 12.07 52.71 -12.15
C THR A 76 11.38 51.76 -13.15
N ASP A 77 10.80 50.66 -12.66
CA ASP A 77 9.86 49.71 -13.28
C ASP A 77 9.69 49.62 -14.81
N THR A 78 9.98 48.43 -15.35
CA THR A 78 9.14 47.80 -16.39
C THR A 78 9.36 46.28 -16.39
N GLY A 79 8.38 45.51 -16.88
CA GLY A 79 8.30 44.07 -16.63
C GLY A 79 8.91 43.13 -17.68
N MET A 80 8.71 41.83 -17.42
CA MET A 80 8.85 40.66 -18.31
C MET A 80 10.24 40.01 -18.56
N LEU A 81 10.19 38.68 -18.63
CA LEU A 81 11.12 37.74 -19.28
C LEU A 81 12.56 37.59 -18.73
N ARG A 82 12.68 36.86 -17.61
CA ARG A 82 13.74 35.83 -17.41
C ARG A 82 13.09 34.59 -16.80
N SER A 83 12.81 33.56 -17.61
CA SER A 83 13.72 32.45 -17.96
C SER A 83 14.05 31.57 -16.75
N GLY A 84 13.45 30.37 -16.72
CA GLY A 84 13.51 29.50 -15.55
C GLY A 84 14.91 28.95 -15.25
N ALA A 85 15.30 29.08 -13.98
CA ALA A 85 16.29 28.23 -13.34
C ALA A 85 15.68 27.82 -11.99
N GLU A 86 15.37 26.53 -11.81
CA GLU A 86 15.00 26.03 -10.48
C GLU A 86 16.21 26.19 -9.57
N ALA A 87 16.08 27.01 -8.52
CA ALA A 87 17.10 27.07 -7.48
C ALA A 87 17.20 25.69 -6.84
N VAL A 88 18.36 25.02 -7.00
CA VAL A 88 18.64 23.73 -6.37
C VAL A 88 18.82 23.95 -4.87
N VAL A 89 17.69 24.11 -4.18
CA VAL A 89 17.62 24.06 -2.73
C VAL A 89 18.03 22.64 -2.34
N VAL A 90 19.26 22.50 -1.84
CA VAL A 90 19.76 21.29 -1.21
C VAL A 90 18.98 21.10 0.09
N ARG A 91 17.75 20.61 -0.03
CA ARG A 91 16.94 20.16 1.09
C ARG A 91 17.75 19.10 1.84
N ARG A 92 18.00 19.36 3.12
CA ARG A 92 18.59 18.39 4.05
C ARG A 92 17.80 17.08 4.01
N PRO A 93 18.40 15.94 4.38
CA PRO A 93 17.63 14.74 4.72
C PRO A 93 16.48 15.12 5.66
N GLN A 94 15.27 14.69 5.32
CA GLN A 94 14.07 14.99 6.09
C GLN A 94 13.77 13.82 7.01
N SER A 95 13.27 14.06 8.22
CA SER A 95 12.80 12.96 9.06
C SER A 95 11.38 12.50 8.70
N PRO A 96 10.98 11.28 9.07
CA PRO A 96 9.58 10.84 8.99
C PRO A 96 8.62 11.73 9.81
N LEU A 97 9.11 12.43 10.84
CA LEU A 97 8.32 13.40 11.60
C LEU A 97 8.13 14.72 10.84
N GLU A 98 9.15 15.20 10.11
CA GLU A 98 9.03 16.39 9.26
C GLU A 98 8.02 16.21 8.12
N LEU A 99 7.80 14.97 7.67
CA LEU A 99 6.78 14.65 6.67
C LEU A 99 5.35 14.88 7.18
N GLN A 100 5.12 14.84 8.50
CA GLN A 100 3.82 15.07 9.09
C GLN A 100 3.50 16.57 9.12
N ARG A 101 2.84 17.06 8.06
CA ARG A 101 2.57 18.49 7.83
C ARG A 101 1.65 19.13 8.88
N PHE A 102 0.79 18.33 9.52
CA PHE A 102 -0.26 18.78 10.43
C PHE A 102 0.08 18.51 11.91
N ARG A 103 1.27 17.98 12.21
CA ARG A 103 1.65 17.57 13.57
C ARG A 103 1.59 18.74 14.55
N SER A 104 1.19 18.45 15.78
CA SER A 104 1.36 19.36 16.92
C SER A 104 2.51 18.88 17.81
N VAL A 105 3.25 19.80 18.41
CA VAL A 105 4.37 19.50 19.30
C VAL A 105 4.16 20.27 20.60
N THR A 106 4.22 19.56 21.73
CA THR A 106 4.19 20.12 23.09
C THR A 106 5.44 19.65 23.81
N SER A 107 6.03 20.48 24.67
CA SER A 107 7.16 20.08 25.52
C SER A 107 7.05 20.64 26.94
N MET A 108 7.65 19.95 27.91
CA MET A 108 7.80 20.43 29.28
C MET A 108 9.05 19.83 29.93
N GLU A 109 9.61 20.51 30.92
CA GLU A 109 10.66 19.94 31.77
C GLU A 109 10.09 18.83 32.66
N ILE A 110 10.91 17.81 32.91
CA ILE A 110 10.53 16.59 33.63
C ILE A 110 11.57 16.22 34.68
N LEU A 111 11.12 15.47 35.69
CA LEU A 111 11.96 14.87 36.71
C LEU A 111 11.81 13.34 36.65
N GLY A 112 12.91 12.69 36.27
CA GLY A 112 13.01 11.24 36.13
C GLY A 112 13.46 10.54 37.42
N PRO A 113 13.96 9.29 37.29
CA PRO A 113 14.49 8.53 38.42
C PRO A 113 15.61 9.30 39.14
N ALA A 114 15.67 9.18 40.47
CA ALA A 114 16.68 9.82 41.34
C ALA A 114 16.80 11.36 41.20
N GLY A 115 15.80 12.05 40.63
CA GLY A 115 15.85 13.50 40.40
C GLY A 115 16.58 13.92 39.12
N ARG A 116 16.79 12.99 38.18
CA ARG A 116 17.35 13.28 36.85
C ARG A 116 16.51 14.31 36.11
N GLU A 117 17.11 15.44 35.75
CA GLU A 117 16.46 16.51 34.98
C GLU A 117 16.47 16.18 33.48
N GLY A 118 15.46 16.66 32.75
CA GLY A 118 15.36 16.52 31.30
C GLY A 118 14.10 17.19 30.76
N THR A 119 13.87 17.06 29.45
CA THR A 119 12.71 17.61 28.75
C THR A 119 11.92 16.48 28.10
N ALA A 120 10.61 16.43 28.30
CA ALA A 120 9.70 15.61 27.49
C ALA A 120 9.19 16.42 26.30
N VAL A 121 9.15 15.79 25.13
CA VAL A 121 8.54 16.32 23.90
C VAL A 121 7.50 15.32 23.40
N LEU A 122 6.25 15.76 23.28
CA LEU A 122 5.15 14.97 22.72
C LEU A 122 4.74 15.54 21.37
N THR A 123 4.94 14.77 20.32
CA THR A 123 4.46 15.06 18.96
C THR A 123 3.17 14.27 18.71
N ASP A 124 2.04 14.96 18.57
CA ASP A 124 0.82 14.42 17.96
C ASP A 124 1.00 14.42 16.45
N LEU A 125 1.04 13.25 15.80
CA LEU A 125 1.43 13.14 14.40
C LEU A 125 0.35 13.70 13.45
N ASN A 126 -0.91 13.69 13.87
CA ASN A 126 -2.04 14.28 13.14
C ASN A 126 -3.18 14.55 14.14
N PRO A 127 -3.29 15.77 14.71
CA PRO A 127 -4.25 16.09 15.77
C PRO A 127 -5.72 15.94 15.39
N ARG A 128 -6.04 15.88 14.10
CA ARG A 128 -7.40 15.59 13.61
C ARG A 128 -7.74 14.10 13.69
N ILE A 129 -6.77 13.25 13.37
CA ILE A 129 -6.92 11.79 13.39
C ILE A 129 -6.66 11.23 14.80
N ASN A 130 -5.81 11.90 15.59
CA ASN A 130 -5.65 11.76 17.05
C ASN A 130 -5.21 10.35 17.51
N ASP A 131 -4.56 9.62 16.60
CA ASP A 131 -4.33 8.18 16.62
C ASP A 131 -2.87 7.87 17.00
N GLY A 132 -1.91 8.36 16.20
CA GLY A 132 -0.47 8.16 16.42
C GLY A 132 0.26 9.35 17.07
N TYR A 133 1.18 9.04 17.98
CA TYR A 133 2.02 9.97 18.73
C TYR A 133 3.49 9.51 18.75
N VAL A 134 4.41 10.44 18.90
CA VAL A 134 5.80 10.15 19.32
C VAL A 134 6.12 10.94 20.57
N LEU A 135 6.58 10.23 21.60
CA LEU A 135 7.09 10.80 22.84
C LEU A 135 8.62 10.65 22.84
N GLU A 136 9.32 11.77 23.03
CA GLU A 136 10.78 11.85 23.14
C GLU A 136 11.12 12.35 24.55
N LEU A 137 12.00 11.65 25.25
CA LEU A 137 12.52 12.01 26.58
C LEU A 137 14.01 12.29 26.44
N ILE A 138 14.41 13.54 26.66
CA ILE A 138 15.78 14.02 26.45
C ILE A 138 16.35 14.41 27.81
N TRP A 139 17.32 13.65 28.32
CA TRP A 139 17.88 13.84 29.66
C TRP A 139 19.10 14.77 29.65
N SER A 140 19.35 15.45 30.77
CA SER A 140 20.43 16.45 30.90
C SER A 140 21.86 15.89 30.74
N ASP A 141 22.02 14.57 30.84
CA ASP A 141 23.26 13.82 30.60
C ASP A 141 23.43 13.33 29.15
N GLY A 142 22.44 13.58 28.28
CA GLY A 142 22.47 13.24 26.85
C GLY A 142 21.87 11.88 26.48
N GLU A 143 21.30 11.12 27.42
CA GLU A 143 20.46 9.97 27.03
C GLU A 143 19.14 10.44 26.39
N GLU A 144 18.73 9.79 25.32
CA GLU A 144 17.44 10.04 24.65
C GLU A 144 16.64 8.73 24.56
N THR A 145 15.35 8.78 24.93
CA THR A 145 14.38 7.68 24.71
C THR A 145 13.29 8.16 23.77
N ARG A 146 12.96 7.38 22.73
CA ARG A 146 11.84 7.67 21.82
C ARG A 146 10.83 6.52 21.82
N LEU A 147 9.54 6.85 21.94
CA LEU A 147 8.44 5.89 22.00
C LEU A 147 7.39 6.23 20.96
N HIS A 148 7.09 5.28 20.06
CA HIS A 148 5.97 5.38 19.12
C HIS A 148 4.69 4.90 19.82
N LEU A 149 3.80 5.83 20.13
CA LEU A 149 2.58 5.59 20.92
C LEU A 149 1.35 5.71 20.04
N GLU A 150 0.30 4.97 20.39
CA GLU A 150 -0.99 4.98 19.72
C GLU A 150 -2.10 5.14 20.78
N ASN A 151 -3.03 6.05 20.53
CA ASN A 151 -4.18 6.32 21.38
C ASN A 151 -5.24 5.23 21.12
N ALA A 152 -5.58 4.44 22.13
CA ALA A 152 -6.51 3.33 21.93
C ALA A 152 -7.98 3.78 21.69
N ARG A 153 -8.30 5.06 21.95
CA ARG A 153 -9.65 5.63 21.82
C ARG A 153 -9.62 7.06 21.25
N PRO A 154 -9.13 7.24 20.00
CA PRO A 154 -8.89 8.55 19.37
C PRO A 154 -10.15 9.41 19.21
N GLU A 155 -11.34 8.82 19.33
CA GLU A 155 -12.62 9.51 19.27
C GLU A 155 -13.04 10.22 20.57
N ILE A 156 -12.42 9.92 21.72
CA ILE A 156 -12.79 10.49 23.04
C ILE A 156 -11.61 10.91 23.92
N ASN A 157 -10.44 10.29 23.76
CA ASN A 157 -9.25 10.60 24.53
C ASN A 157 -8.30 11.50 23.73
N ARG A 158 -7.48 12.30 24.40
CA ARG A 158 -6.21 12.84 23.86
C ARG A 158 -5.06 12.55 24.82
N LEU A 159 -3.86 12.40 24.28
CA LEU A 159 -2.64 12.26 25.07
C LEU A 159 -1.98 13.64 25.18
N VAL A 160 -1.71 14.09 26.40
CA VAL A 160 -1.10 15.40 26.66
C VAL A 160 0.02 15.32 27.70
N LEU A 161 0.93 16.29 27.64
CA LEU A 161 1.86 16.61 28.74
C LEU A 161 1.15 17.59 29.69
N ASP A 162 1.32 17.40 31.00
CA ASP A 162 0.72 18.22 32.05
C ASP A 162 1.78 18.54 33.12
N PRO A 163 2.14 19.82 33.35
CA PRO A 163 3.09 20.20 34.39
C PRO A 163 2.67 19.81 35.82
N GLY A 164 1.37 19.53 36.06
CA GLY A 164 0.88 18.94 37.31
C GLY A 164 1.18 17.44 37.46
N PHE A 165 1.70 16.79 36.42
CA PHE A 165 2.07 15.37 36.42
C PHE A 165 3.41 15.11 35.67
N PRO A 166 4.55 15.58 36.20
CA PRO A 166 5.83 15.63 35.49
C PRO A 166 6.54 14.26 35.29
N SER A 167 5.92 13.13 35.64
CA SER A 167 6.48 11.77 35.48
C SER A 167 5.85 10.94 34.35
N GLY A 168 4.89 11.50 33.61
CA GLY A 168 4.21 10.77 32.54
C GLY A 168 3.29 11.63 31.68
N LEU A 169 2.42 10.93 30.93
CA LEU A 169 1.36 11.55 30.15
C LEU A 169 0.08 11.71 30.98
N VAL A 170 -0.85 12.53 30.50
CA VAL A 170 -2.24 12.52 30.96
C VAL A 170 -3.15 12.12 29.80
N VAL A 171 -4.02 11.14 30.06
CA VAL A 171 -5.13 10.79 29.15
C VAL A 171 -6.30 11.72 29.48
N ALA A 172 -6.42 12.79 28.70
CA ALA A 172 -7.51 13.76 28.79
C ALA A 172 -8.74 13.26 27.99
N GLY A 173 -9.95 13.63 28.41
CA GLY A 173 -11.20 13.21 27.77
C GLY A 173 -12.43 13.76 28.52
N PRO A 174 -13.65 13.27 28.23
CA PRO A 174 -14.89 13.77 28.84
C PRO A 174 -15.10 13.37 30.31
N GLY A 175 -14.18 12.61 30.92
CA GLY A 175 -14.18 12.27 32.35
C GLY A 175 -13.07 13.00 33.12
N LYS A 176 -12.82 12.59 34.37
CA LYS A 176 -11.63 13.03 35.11
C LYS A 176 -10.37 12.68 34.30
N PRO A 177 -9.40 13.59 34.10
CA PRO A 177 -8.12 13.28 33.47
C PRO A 177 -7.38 12.16 34.21
N ARG A 178 -6.74 11.26 33.47
CA ARG A 178 -6.11 10.05 34.04
C ARG A 178 -4.60 10.07 33.84
N PRO A 179 -3.80 10.11 34.92
CA PRO A 179 -2.34 10.10 34.81
C PRO A 179 -1.84 8.75 34.31
N CYS A 180 -0.83 8.79 33.46
CA CYS A 180 -0.21 7.68 32.77
C CYS A 180 1.30 7.75 33.03
N ASP A 181 1.74 7.18 34.16
CA ASP A 181 3.14 7.22 34.61
C ASP A 181 4.06 6.44 33.66
N LEU A 182 5.06 7.11 33.07
CA LEU A 182 5.92 6.55 32.02
C LEU A 182 7.43 6.69 32.29
N TRP A 183 7.86 7.60 33.17
CA TRP A 183 9.28 7.82 33.46
C TRP A 183 9.61 8.12 34.94
N SER A 184 8.69 7.85 35.88
CA SER A 184 9.07 7.80 37.30
C SER A 184 10.07 6.68 37.60
N ALA A 185 10.70 6.72 38.78
CA ALA A 185 11.66 5.72 39.25
C ALA A 185 11.15 4.26 39.26
N ARG A 186 9.84 4.00 39.09
CA ARG A 186 9.24 2.66 39.06
C ARG A 186 9.05 2.09 37.64
N VAL A 187 9.31 2.90 36.59
CA VAL A 187 8.96 2.54 35.21
C VAL A 187 10.11 1.96 34.38
N PRO A 188 11.41 2.34 34.53
CA PRO A 188 12.50 1.79 33.72
C PRO A 188 12.59 0.26 33.70
N GLU A 189 12.46 -0.42 34.86
CA GLU A 189 12.47 -1.89 34.92
C GLU A 189 11.31 -2.50 34.13
N ARG A 190 10.11 -1.91 34.23
CA ARG A 190 8.92 -2.33 33.50
C ARG A 190 9.09 -2.11 32.00
N MET A 191 9.64 -0.97 31.56
CA MET A 191 9.88 -0.70 30.14
C MET A 191 10.92 -1.67 29.57
N GLN A 192 12.02 -1.93 30.27
CA GLN A 192 12.98 -2.96 29.87
C GLN A 192 12.37 -4.37 29.82
N GLU A 193 11.38 -4.68 30.67
CA GLU A 193 10.66 -5.97 30.60
C GLU A 193 9.73 -6.05 29.37
N LEU A 194 9.05 -4.95 29.04
CA LEU A 194 8.18 -4.85 27.88
C LEU A 194 8.98 -4.91 26.56
N GLU A 195 10.11 -4.22 26.49
CA GLU A 195 11.07 -4.29 25.38
C GLU A 195 11.62 -5.72 25.16
N LYS A 196 11.90 -6.47 26.24
CA LYS A 196 12.32 -7.88 26.15
C LYS A 196 11.23 -8.79 25.57
N ARG A 197 9.95 -8.41 25.69
CA ARG A 197 8.80 -9.18 25.19
C ARG A 197 8.45 -8.92 23.72
N ARG A 198 8.93 -7.81 23.11
CA ARG A 198 8.72 -7.38 21.70
C ARG A 198 7.39 -7.85 21.08
N ARG A 199 6.27 -7.38 21.62
CA ARG A 199 4.93 -7.56 20.99
C ARG A 199 4.64 -6.40 20.03
N PRO A 200 3.88 -6.60 18.93
CA PRO A 200 3.61 -5.50 17.98
C PRO A 200 2.92 -4.30 18.63
N TYR A 201 2.06 -4.57 19.60
CA TYR A 201 1.46 -3.59 20.49
C TYR A 201 1.61 -4.03 21.94
N THR A 202 1.95 -3.08 22.81
CA THR A 202 2.08 -3.24 24.26
C THR A 202 1.13 -2.27 24.95
N ALA A 203 0.16 -2.79 25.70
CA ALA A 203 -0.78 -1.95 26.45
C ALA A 203 -0.10 -1.28 27.66
N LEU A 204 -0.20 0.05 27.70
CA LEU A 204 0.20 0.91 28.81
C LEU A 204 -1.06 1.58 29.40
N CYS A 205 -0.96 2.07 30.64
CA CYS A 205 -1.97 2.94 31.27
C CYS A 205 -3.41 2.43 31.11
N ASP A 206 -3.65 1.24 31.67
CA ASP A 206 -4.91 0.48 31.64
C ASP A 206 -5.48 0.17 30.24
N GLY A 207 -4.64 0.27 29.21
CA GLY A 207 -4.98 -0.03 27.81
C GLY A 207 -5.40 1.18 26.99
N ASP A 208 -5.34 2.40 27.54
CA ASP A 208 -5.65 3.63 26.80
C ASP A 208 -4.51 4.13 25.91
N VAL A 209 -3.27 3.71 26.19
CA VAL A 209 -2.09 3.99 25.38
C VAL A 209 -1.49 2.66 24.94
N LEU A 210 -1.22 2.52 23.64
CA LEU A 210 -0.53 1.36 23.08
C LEU A 210 0.87 1.80 22.64
N LEU A 211 1.91 1.18 23.19
CA LEU A 211 3.28 1.30 22.68
C LEU A 211 3.43 0.36 21.48
N ARG A 212 3.80 0.92 20.33
CA ARG A 212 4.04 0.16 19.09
C ARG A 212 5.48 -0.33 19.05
N HIS A 213 5.69 -1.57 18.58
CA HIS A 213 7.03 -2.09 18.31
C HIS A 213 7.11 -2.81 16.95
N ARG A 214 8.20 -2.56 16.22
CA ARG A 214 8.58 -3.28 15.01
C ARG A 214 9.12 -4.65 15.38
N THR A 215 8.26 -5.66 15.28
CA THR A 215 8.61 -7.07 15.49
C THR A 215 9.17 -7.71 14.21
N GLN A 216 9.69 -8.94 14.32
CA GLN A 216 10.01 -9.75 13.15
C GLN A 216 8.71 -10.37 12.59
N GLY A 217 8.17 -9.78 11.53
CA GLY A 217 6.99 -10.32 10.85
C GLY A 217 7.23 -11.67 10.17
N SER A 218 6.15 -12.41 9.90
CA SER A 218 6.20 -13.58 9.03
C SER A 218 6.77 -13.26 7.66
N ARG A 219 7.59 -14.19 7.16
CA ARG A 219 8.11 -14.24 5.80
C ARG A 219 8.06 -15.70 5.35
N THR A 220 7.75 -15.98 4.10
CA THR A 220 8.04 -17.32 3.55
C THR A 220 9.55 -17.53 3.43
N SER A 221 10.03 -18.78 3.44
CA SER A 221 11.45 -19.09 3.22
C SER A 221 11.96 -18.57 1.87
N ARG A 222 11.06 -18.47 0.88
CA ARG A 222 11.32 -17.92 -0.46
C ARG A 222 11.52 -16.40 -0.41
N GLU A 223 10.65 -15.67 0.28
CA GLU A 223 10.83 -14.24 0.50
C GLU A 223 12.07 -13.93 1.33
N TRP A 224 12.35 -14.72 2.37
CA TRP A 224 13.55 -14.54 3.19
C TRP A 224 14.82 -14.65 2.33
N ALA A 225 14.93 -15.68 1.50
CA ALA A 225 16.08 -15.85 0.60
C ALA A 225 16.15 -14.73 -0.46
N ALA A 226 15.02 -14.35 -1.06
CA ALA A 226 14.98 -13.32 -2.10
C ALA A 226 15.26 -11.90 -1.56
N ASP A 227 14.77 -11.57 -0.36
CA ASP A 227 15.03 -10.29 0.29
C ASP A 227 16.46 -10.25 0.87
N PHE A 228 17.00 -11.38 1.39
CA PHE A 228 18.41 -11.46 1.78
C PHE A 228 19.35 -11.17 0.59
N LEU A 229 19.11 -11.80 -0.57
CA LEU A 229 19.92 -11.58 -1.77
C LEU A 229 19.87 -10.12 -2.26
N ARG A 230 18.69 -9.47 -2.22
CA ARG A 230 18.58 -8.03 -2.58
C ARG A 230 19.33 -7.14 -1.60
N SER A 231 19.11 -7.32 -0.30
CA SER A 231 19.64 -6.40 0.73
C SER A 231 21.14 -6.55 0.99
N ASN A 232 21.76 -7.67 0.61
CA ASN A 232 23.15 -7.99 0.98
C ASN A 232 24.08 -8.27 -0.22
N VAL A 233 23.56 -8.37 -1.46
CA VAL A 233 24.39 -8.67 -2.65
C VAL A 233 24.20 -7.61 -3.73
N PRO A 234 25.26 -6.86 -4.12
CA PRO A 234 25.21 -5.95 -5.26
C PRO A 234 24.76 -6.67 -6.54
N GLY A 235 23.69 -6.20 -7.17
CA GLY A 235 23.06 -6.86 -8.32
C GLY A 235 22.12 -8.02 -7.97
N GLY A 236 21.72 -8.15 -6.70
CA GLY A 236 20.93 -9.26 -6.15
C GLY A 236 19.64 -9.61 -6.90
N GLU A 237 18.96 -8.66 -7.57
CA GLU A 237 17.80 -8.97 -8.42
C GLU A 237 18.10 -10.09 -9.44
N GLY A 238 19.27 -10.06 -10.08
CA GLY A 238 19.70 -11.07 -11.05
C GLY A 238 19.88 -12.48 -10.46
N LEU A 239 20.30 -12.58 -9.20
CA LEU A 239 20.36 -13.84 -8.47
C LEU A 239 18.98 -14.32 -8.02
N THR A 240 18.05 -13.40 -7.71
CA THR A 240 16.65 -13.81 -7.46
C THR A 240 15.96 -14.35 -8.71
N ALA A 241 16.40 -13.96 -9.93
CA ALA A 241 15.95 -14.61 -11.17
C ALA A 241 16.41 -16.07 -11.27
N LEU A 242 17.63 -16.39 -10.83
CA LEU A 242 18.13 -17.78 -10.84
C LEU A 242 17.32 -18.71 -9.91
N VAL A 243 16.86 -18.19 -8.75
CA VAL A 243 16.00 -18.92 -7.80
C VAL A 243 14.54 -19.01 -8.31
N LYS A 244 14.09 -18.05 -9.12
CA LYS A 244 12.77 -18.05 -9.77
C LYS A 244 12.65 -19.11 -10.86
N ASN A 245 13.71 -19.32 -11.64
CA ASN A 245 13.71 -20.13 -12.87
C ASN A 245 13.45 -21.65 -12.68
N THR A 246 13.31 -22.15 -11.45
CA THR A 246 13.27 -23.61 -11.17
C THR A 246 11.90 -24.22 -10.88
N LEU A 247 10.81 -23.46 -10.66
CA LEU A 247 9.57 -24.07 -10.14
C LEU A 247 8.19 -23.59 -10.63
N TYR A 248 8.01 -22.43 -11.30
CA TYR A 248 6.65 -21.90 -11.51
C TYR A 248 6.39 -21.18 -12.84
N ALA A 249 6.20 -21.96 -13.91
CA ALA A 249 5.35 -21.55 -15.03
C ALA A 249 3.91 -22.05 -14.79
N ASP A 250 2.92 -21.17 -14.98
CA ASP A 250 1.47 -21.46 -15.11
C ASP A 250 0.77 -22.25 -13.97
N ALA A 251 1.46 -22.68 -12.90
CA ALA A 251 0.95 -23.58 -11.85
C ALA A 251 -0.18 -23.03 -10.93
N PHE A 252 -0.57 -21.77 -11.09
CA PHE A 252 -1.71 -21.16 -10.41
C PHE A 252 -2.86 -20.78 -11.37
N LEU A 253 -2.73 -21.10 -12.67
CA LEU A 253 -3.83 -20.99 -13.62
C LEU A 253 -4.92 -22.00 -13.23
N GLU A 254 -6.14 -21.52 -13.06
CA GLU A 254 -7.32 -22.38 -12.96
C GLU A 254 -8.25 -22.02 -14.11
N GLU A 255 -8.38 -22.93 -15.07
CA GLU A 255 -9.28 -22.79 -16.22
C GLU A 255 -10.71 -23.15 -15.81
N ALA A 256 -11.69 -22.40 -16.32
CA ALA A 256 -13.09 -22.61 -15.96
C ALA A 256 -13.64 -23.94 -16.48
N GLN A 257 -14.01 -24.82 -15.55
CA GLN A 257 -14.82 -26.01 -15.81
C GLN A 257 -16.30 -25.62 -15.76
N LEU A 258 -17.10 -26.07 -16.74
CA LEU A 258 -18.55 -25.85 -16.73
C LEU A 258 -19.27 -26.97 -15.98
N ALA A 259 -20.27 -26.62 -15.18
CA ALA A 259 -21.16 -27.61 -14.57
C ALA A 259 -22.13 -28.19 -15.61
N PRO A 260 -22.54 -29.46 -15.49
CA PRO A 260 -23.57 -30.03 -16.34
C PRO A 260 -24.92 -29.32 -16.17
N GLY A 261 -25.53 -28.93 -17.30
CA GLY A 261 -26.84 -28.27 -17.33
C GLY A 261 -26.76 -26.75 -17.18
N ALA A 262 -27.46 -26.04 -18.07
CA ALA A 262 -27.63 -24.60 -17.97
C ALA A 262 -28.37 -24.22 -16.67
N ALA A 263 -28.02 -23.07 -16.09
CA ALA A 263 -28.92 -22.47 -15.10
C ALA A 263 -30.24 -22.08 -15.78
N PRO A 264 -31.41 -22.26 -15.14
CA PRO A 264 -32.63 -21.62 -15.61
C PRO A 264 -32.40 -20.10 -15.62
N VAL A 265 -32.85 -19.42 -16.68
CA VAL A 265 -32.76 -17.96 -16.76
C VAL A 265 -33.63 -17.38 -15.65
N ARG A 266 -32.96 -16.96 -14.58
CA ARG A 266 -33.53 -16.31 -13.41
C ARG A 266 -32.70 -15.06 -13.22
N GLU A 267 -33.37 -13.92 -13.14
CA GLU A 267 -32.69 -12.64 -12.90
C GLU A 267 -31.80 -12.73 -11.65
N PRO A 268 -30.72 -11.95 -11.58
CA PRO A 268 -29.95 -11.82 -10.35
C PRO A 268 -30.85 -11.42 -9.18
N PRO A 269 -30.42 -11.61 -7.93
CA PRO A 269 -31.07 -10.98 -6.79
C PRO A 269 -30.80 -9.46 -6.84
N ASP A 270 -31.48 -8.75 -7.74
CA ASP A 270 -31.40 -7.30 -7.94
C ASP A 270 -32.13 -6.52 -6.82
N GLY A 271 -31.97 -6.98 -5.58
CA GLY A 271 -32.39 -6.26 -4.39
C GLY A 271 -31.51 -5.01 -4.18
N PRO A 272 -32.03 -3.96 -3.53
CA PRO A 272 -31.29 -2.71 -3.35
C PRO A 272 -29.97 -2.89 -2.59
N ASP A 273 -29.89 -3.86 -1.66
CA ASP A 273 -28.66 -4.16 -0.91
C ASP A 273 -27.54 -4.87 -1.72
N PHE A 274 -27.82 -5.38 -2.93
CA PHE A 274 -26.84 -6.18 -3.70
C PHE A 274 -25.94 -5.31 -4.58
N PRO A 275 -24.67 -5.73 -4.83
CA PRO A 275 -23.85 -5.12 -5.85
C PRO A 275 -24.37 -5.46 -7.25
N ARG A 276 -24.14 -4.57 -8.23
CA ARG A 276 -24.51 -4.78 -9.63
C ARG A 276 -23.83 -6.05 -10.18
N ALA A 277 -24.62 -6.96 -10.76
CA ALA A 277 -24.11 -8.13 -11.47
C ALA A 277 -23.30 -7.74 -12.74
N ALA A 278 -22.43 -8.63 -13.20
CA ALA A 278 -21.60 -8.35 -14.36
C ALA A 278 -22.38 -8.27 -15.69
N LEU A 279 -21.91 -7.42 -16.60
CA LEU A 279 -22.28 -7.45 -18.01
C LEU A 279 -21.68 -8.70 -18.68
N VAL A 280 -22.44 -9.80 -18.66
CA VAL A 280 -22.10 -11.09 -19.27
C VAL A 280 -22.67 -11.16 -20.70
N ASN A 281 -21.85 -11.65 -21.62
CA ASN A 281 -22.22 -11.93 -23.01
C ASN A 281 -23.50 -12.79 -23.05
N PRO A 282 -24.54 -12.42 -23.83
CA PRO A 282 -25.80 -13.16 -23.91
C PRO A 282 -25.66 -14.68 -24.09
N LEU A 283 -24.66 -15.14 -24.84
CA LEU A 283 -24.40 -16.57 -25.09
C LEU A 283 -23.97 -17.36 -23.84
N HIS A 284 -23.49 -16.67 -22.79
CA HIS A 284 -22.92 -17.28 -21.59
C HIS A 284 -23.72 -16.99 -20.32
N ARG A 285 -24.86 -16.28 -20.38
CA ARG A 285 -25.62 -15.86 -19.18
C ARG A 285 -26.17 -17.00 -18.32
N THR A 286 -26.19 -18.23 -18.84
CA THR A 286 -26.61 -19.44 -18.11
C THR A 286 -25.44 -20.37 -17.73
N ASP A 287 -24.19 -20.01 -18.08
CA ASP A 287 -23.01 -20.82 -17.76
C ASP A 287 -22.80 -20.89 -16.24
N ARG A 288 -22.61 -22.11 -15.73
CA ARG A 288 -22.26 -22.38 -14.34
C ARG A 288 -20.79 -22.74 -14.23
N LEU A 289 -20.03 -21.96 -13.46
CA LEU A 289 -18.60 -22.14 -13.25
C LEU A 289 -18.35 -23.07 -12.07
N VAL A 290 -17.62 -24.17 -12.31
CA VAL A 290 -17.08 -25.05 -11.29
C VAL A 290 -15.69 -24.56 -10.93
N SER A 291 -15.46 -24.40 -9.63
CA SER A 291 -14.19 -24.05 -9.02
C SER A 291 -13.83 -25.12 -7.99
N ARG A 292 -12.54 -25.44 -7.86
CA ARG A 292 -12.03 -26.29 -6.77
C ARG A 292 -11.44 -25.46 -5.64
N GLU A 293 -10.91 -24.28 -5.99
CA GLU A 293 -10.23 -23.39 -5.06
C GLU A 293 -11.13 -22.37 -4.35
N LEU A 294 -12.43 -22.26 -4.63
CA LEU A 294 -13.31 -21.34 -3.89
C LEU A 294 -13.37 -21.75 -2.40
N GLY A 295 -12.84 -20.90 -1.52
CA GLY A 295 -12.71 -21.18 -0.08
C GLY A 295 -13.75 -20.48 0.80
N ILE A 296 -14.51 -19.51 0.28
CA ILE A 296 -15.61 -18.85 1.00
C ILE A 296 -16.92 -19.59 0.74
N THR A 297 -17.65 -19.91 1.82
CA THR A 297 -18.95 -20.57 1.71
C THR A 297 -20.03 -19.58 1.29
N ILE A 298 -20.61 -19.75 0.11
CA ILE A 298 -21.77 -18.96 -0.37
C ILE A 298 -23.10 -19.52 0.14
N ALA A 299 -24.13 -18.68 0.24
CA ALA A 299 -25.43 -19.04 0.81
C ALA A 299 -26.35 -19.86 -0.12
N GLU A 300 -26.11 -19.84 -1.44
CA GLU A 300 -26.81 -20.70 -2.40
C GLU A 300 -25.97 -21.94 -2.73
N GLY A 301 -26.62 -23.11 -2.84
CA GLY A 301 -25.93 -24.37 -3.15
C GLY A 301 -25.71 -24.60 -4.65
N GLY A 302 -24.56 -25.20 -5.00
CA GLY A 302 -24.21 -25.61 -6.36
C GLY A 302 -23.18 -24.69 -7.03
N ALA A 303 -22.93 -24.92 -8.32
CA ALA A 303 -21.96 -24.16 -9.10
C ALA A 303 -22.49 -22.74 -9.44
N PRO A 304 -21.77 -21.66 -9.08
CA PRO A 304 -22.17 -20.29 -9.38
C PRO A 304 -22.42 -20.03 -10.87
N VAL A 305 -23.54 -19.38 -11.19
CA VAL A 305 -23.74 -18.75 -12.50
C VAL A 305 -22.71 -17.63 -12.68
N VAL A 306 -22.08 -17.58 -13.85
CA VAL A 306 -21.08 -16.57 -14.21
C VAL A 306 -21.60 -15.14 -14.01
N GLY A 307 -20.77 -14.26 -13.45
CA GLY A 307 -21.10 -12.83 -13.32
C GLY A 307 -22.10 -12.46 -12.22
N ARG A 308 -22.74 -13.43 -11.57
CA ARG A 308 -23.76 -13.21 -10.52
C ARG A 308 -23.15 -13.20 -9.13
N TRP A 309 -23.54 -12.22 -8.32
CA TRP A 309 -23.21 -12.16 -6.90
C TRP A 309 -24.05 -13.13 -6.05
N TYR A 310 -23.38 -13.77 -5.10
CA TYR A 310 -23.96 -14.66 -4.08
C TYR A 310 -23.56 -14.19 -2.69
N PRO A 311 -24.47 -14.10 -1.70
CA PRO A 311 -24.10 -13.71 -0.33
C PRO A 311 -23.12 -14.69 0.31
N ALA A 312 -22.13 -14.18 1.03
CA ALA A 312 -21.23 -15.00 1.85
C ALA A 312 -21.96 -15.47 3.13
N THR A 313 -21.82 -16.76 3.45
CA THR A 313 -22.58 -17.39 4.53
C THR A 313 -22.22 -16.81 5.89
N ALA A 314 -23.27 -16.38 6.60
CA ALA A 314 -23.22 -15.71 7.90
C ALA A 314 -22.43 -14.37 7.94
N THR A 315 -22.17 -13.73 6.79
CA THR A 315 -21.45 -12.45 6.70
C THR A 315 -22.25 -11.41 5.91
N PRO A 316 -23.26 -10.75 6.51
CA PRO A 316 -24.12 -9.79 5.82
C PRO A 316 -23.36 -8.60 5.22
N GLY A 317 -23.69 -8.21 3.99
CA GLY A 317 -22.98 -7.16 3.24
C GLY A 317 -21.72 -7.63 2.51
N VAL A 318 -21.43 -8.94 2.51
CA VAL A 318 -20.31 -9.52 1.76
C VAL A 318 -20.86 -10.49 0.72
N PHE A 319 -20.39 -10.34 -0.52
CA PHE A 319 -20.89 -11.07 -1.68
C PHE A 319 -19.74 -11.62 -2.50
N VAL A 320 -19.88 -12.80 -3.10
CA VAL A 320 -18.86 -13.49 -3.90
C VAL A 320 -19.37 -13.75 -5.31
N SER A 321 -18.51 -13.70 -6.32
CA SER A 321 -18.83 -14.03 -7.71
C SER A 321 -17.65 -14.68 -8.43
N LEU A 322 -17.93 -15.42 -9.51
CA LEU A 322 -16.94 -16.03 -10.41
C LEU A 322 -17.11 -15.49 -11.84
N MET A 323 -16.01 -15.30 -12.56
CA MET A 323 -15.99 -14.82 -13.94
C MET A 323 -14.87 -15.48 -14.76
N THR A 324 -14.96 -15.46 -16.09
CA THR A 324 -13.79 -15.53 -16.98
C THR A 324 -13.79 -14.33 -17.93
N PRO A 325 -12.63 -13.77 -18.30
CA PRO A 325 -12.59 -12.57 -19.15
C PRO A 325 -13.29 -12.76 -20.50
N GLY A 326 -13.18 -13.94 -21.12
CA GLY A 326 -13.85 -14.27 -22.38
C GLY A 326 -15.38 -14.40 -22.33
N ARG A 327 -16.01 -14.24 -21.15
CA ARG A 327 -17.48 -14.23 -20.97
C ARG A 327 -18.06 -12.83 -20.73
N VAL A 328 -17.21 -11.81 -20.66
CA VAL A 328 -17.65 -10.42 -20.58
C VAL A 328 -18.41 -10.06 -21.87
N ALA A 329 -19.45 -9.23 -21.75
CA ALA A 329 -20.23 -8.76 -22.89
C ALA A 329 -19.37 -7.88 -23.83
N GLY A 330 -19.61 -7.98 -25.14
CA GLY A 330 -18.72 -7.39 -26.15
C GLY A 330 -18.60 -5.87 -25.99
N GLU A 331 -19.70 -5.21 -25.66
CA GLU A 331 -19.84 -3.77 -25.45
C GLU A 331 -18.96 -3.19 -24.32
N VAL A 332 -18.38 -4.02 -23.47
CA VAL A 332 -17.56 -3.57 -22.33
C VAL A 332 -16.19 -3.10 -22.80
N LEU A 333 -15.99 -1.77 -22.75
CA LEU A 333 -14.74 -1.08 -23.07
C LEU A 333 -14.28 -1.14 -24.54
N GLU A 334 -15.18 -1.41 -25.51
CA GLU A 334 -14.84 -1.46 -26.96
C GLU A 334 -14.06 -0.25 -27.48
N LYS A 335 -14.29 0.94 -26.90
CA LYS A 335 -13.67 2.22 -27.29
C LYS A 335 -12.38 2.55 -26.50
N SER A 336 -11.97 1.70 -25.55
CA SER A 336 -10.84 1.95 -24.63
C SER A 336 -9.53 1.30 -25.09
N PRO A 337 -8.36 1.77 -24.62
CA PRO A 337 -7.04 1.24 -25.01
C PRO A 337 -6.67 -0.09 -24.30
N VAL A 338 -7.55 -1.09 -24.37
CA VAL A 338 -7.29 -2.47 -23.91
C VAL A 338 -6.66 -3.31 -25.03
N ARG A 339 -5.84 -4.30 -24.66
CA ARG A 339 -5.33 -5.30 -25.61
C ARG A 339 -6.32 -6.45 -25.76
N ALA A 340 -6.36 -7.05 -26.95
CA ALA A 340 -7.04 -8.32 -27.17
C ALA A 340 -6.47 -9.40 -26.25
N LEU A 341 -7.35 -10.21 -25.67
CA LEU A 341 -7.02 -11.29 -24.74
C LEU A 341 -6.72 -12.58 -25.52
N ASP A 342 -5.77 -13.39 -25.06
CA ASP A 342 -5.55 -14.72 -25.64
C ASP A 342 -6.49 -15.79 -25.05
N ALA A 343 -6.47 -17.01 -25.60
CA ALA A 343 -7.38 -18.08 -25.18
C ALA A 343 -7.19 -18.48 -23.70
N THR A 344 -5.94 -18.50 -23.22
CA THR A 344 -5.62 -18.82 -21.82
C THR A 344 -6.14 -17.74 -20.87
N GLU A 345 -5.89 -16.47 -21.20
CA GLU A 345 -6.40 -15.32 -20.43
C GLU A 345 -7.94 -15.25 -20.47
N SER A 346 -8.56 -15.59 -21.61
CA SER A 346 -10.01 -15.59 -21.78
C SER A 346 -10.73 -16.70 -20.98
N GLY A 347 -10.07 -17.85 -20.79
CA GLY A 347 -10.57 -19.01 -20.05
C GLY A 347 -10.23 -19.05 -18.56
N ALA A 348 -9.28 -18.22 -18.10
CA ALA A 348 -8.84 -18.15 -16.71
C ALA A 348 -9.95 -17.71 -15.75
N LEU A 349 -10.10 -18.41 -14.62
CA LEU A 349 -11.03 -18.03 -13.56
C LEU A 349 -10.58 -16.74 -12.84
N VAL A 350 -11.55 -15.86 -12.63
CA VAL A 350 -11.46 -14.69 -11.77
C VAL A 350 -12.43 -14.87 -10.61
N TYR A 351 -11.91 -14.69 -9.39
CA TYR A 351 -12.62 -14.78 -8.13
C TYR A 351 -12.85 -13.36 -7.61
N LEU A 352 -14.11 -12.97 -7.40
CA LEU A 352 -14.45 -11.64 -6.94
C LEU A 352 -15.20 -11.68 -5.61
N ILE A 353 -14.97 -10.67 -4.80
CA ILE A 353 -15.68 -10.43 -3.54
C ILE A 353 -15.98 -8.94 -3.38
N ALA A 354 -17.22 -8.61 -3.03
CA ALA A 354 -17.70 -7.25 -2.82
C ALA A 354 -18.07 -7.02 -1.36
N PHE A 355 -17.70 -5.86 -0.83
CA PHE A 355 -17.95 -5.44 0.53
C PHE A 355 -18.77 -4.14 0.54
N ASP A 356 -19.91 -4.19 1.24
CA ASP A 356 -20.84 -3.07 1.45
C ASP A 356 -20.23 -1.96 2.33
N LEU A 357 -19.96 -0.80 1.72
CA LEU A 357 -19.31 0.33 2.41
C LEU A 357 -20.28 1.16 3.28
N GLU A 358 -21.58 0.86 3.29
CA GLU A 358 -22.48 1.34 4.35
C GLU A 358 -22.27 0.57 5.66
N ARG A 359 -21.79 -0.68 5.56
CA ARG A 359 -21.59 -1.58 6.71
C ARG A 359 -20.13 -1.65 7.18
N PHE A 360 -19.16 -1.34 6.32
CA PHE A 360 -17.74 -1.52 6.61
C PHE A 360 -16.90 -0.24 6.49
N ASP A 361 -16.02 -0.01 7.48
CA ASP A 361 -14.88 0.91 7.42
C ASP A 361 -13.66 0.17 6.81
N LEU A 362 -12.76 0.91 6.15
CA LEU A 362 -11.47 0.42 5.67
C LEU A 362 -10.32 1.02 6.49
N GLY A 363 -9.36 0.18 6.89
CA GLY A 363 -8.06 0.58 7.41
C GLY A 363 -6.92 -0.02 6.60
N PHE A 364 -5.75 0.61 6.68
CA PHE A 364 -4.49 0.14 6.11
C PHE A 364 -3.45 -0.02 7.24
N GLY A 365 -2.60 -1.04 7.15
CA GLY A 365 -1.50 -1.27 8.10
C GLY A 365 -0.21 -1.60 7.34
N LEU A 366 0.90 -0.97 7.74
CA LEU A 366 2.20 -1.21 7.13
C LEU A 366 2.82 -2.51 7.66
N GLY A 367 3.42 -3.29 6.77
CA GLY A 367 4.17 -4.50 7.13
C GLY A 367 5.39 -4.17 7.99
N THR A 368 5.92 -5.16 8.72
CA THR A 368 7.13 -4.97 9.54
C THR A 368 8.37 -4.64 8.71
N ASP A 369 8.33 -4.79 7.38
CA ASP A 369 9.45 -4.53 6.48
C ASP A 369 9.02 -3.89 5.16
N HIS A 370 7.92 -4.37 4.56
CA HIS A 370 7.45 -3.95 3.24
C HIS A 370 6.16 -3.14 3.33
N PRO A 371 5.97 -2.13 2.46
CA PRO A 371 6.74 -1.85 1.26
C PRO A 371 8.14 -1.24 1.44
N ASP A 372 8.53 -0.72 2.61
CA ASP A 372 9.75 0.09 2.84
C ASP A 372 9.71 1.51 2.21
N VAL A 373 10.66 2.38 2.56
CA VAL A 373 10.71 3.81 2.19
C VAL A 373 11.96 4.27 1.44
N GLY A 374 12.97 3.42 1.26
CA GLY A 374 14.20 3.76 0.53
C GLY A 374 14.05 3.98 -0.99
N TRP A 375 15.17 4.23 -1.69
CA TRP A 375 15.17 4.34 -3.15
C TRP A 375 14.89 2.99 -3.83
N SER A 376 13.72 2.86 -4.46
CA SER A 376 13.43 1.79 -5.42
C SER A 376 14.54 1.62 -6.47
N GLU A 377 14.99 0.39 -6.71
CA GLU A 377 15.98 0.06 -7.74
C GLU A 377 15.51 0.49 -9.16
N ARG A 378 14.20 0.52 -9.42
CA ARG A 378 13.62 0.98 -10.70
C ARG A 378 13.78 2.47 -10.96
N ALA A 379 13.97 3.30 -9.93
CA ALA A 379 14.02 4.76 -10.09
C ALA A 379 15.28 5.18 -10.87
N LEU A 380 15.10 5.98 -11.93
CA LEU A 380 16.19 6.39 -12.82
C LEU A 380 17.32 7.11 -12.03
N PRO A 381 18.61 6.89 -12.36
CA PRO A 381 19.70 7.62 -11.69
C PRO A 381 19.53 9.14 -11.72
N ALA A 382 18.97 9.68 -12.81
CA ALA A 382 18.71 11.11 -12.98
C ALA A 382 17.65 11.71 -12.04
N VAL A 383 16.81 10.92 -11.37
CA VAL A 383 15.86 11.40 -10.35
C VAL A 383 16.34 11.17 -8.92
N ARG A 384 17.47 10.46 -8.72
CA ARG A 384 18.07 10.25 -7.40
C ARG A 384 19.06 11.39 -7.08
N THR A 385 18.86 12.06 -5.95
CA THR A 385 19.83 13.05 -5.44
C THR A 385 20.80 12.37 -4.46
N PRO A 386 22.13 12.41 -4.65
CA PRO A 386 23.09 11.74 -3.75
C PRO A 386 22.98 12.16 -2.27
N ALA A 387 22.52 13.38 -2.00
CA ALA A 387 22.31 13.91 -0.66
C ALA A 387 20.96 13.52 -0.01
N ARG A 388 20.13 12.67 -0.65
CA ARG A 388 18.84 12.19 -0.11
C ARG A 388 18.87 10.67 0.06
N PRO A 389 18.75 10.13 1.29
CA PRO A 389 18.74 8.68 1.53
C PRO A 389 17.62 7.91 0.83
N GLY A 390 16.47 8.54 0.60
CA GLY A 390 15.34 7.98 -0.16
C GLY A 390 14.52 9.06 -0.88
N PRO A 391 13.50 8.67 -1.66
CA PRO A 391 12.69 9.59 -2.46
C PRO A 391 12.02 10.68 -1.63
N ASP A 392 11.59 10.34 -0.41
CA ASP A 392 10.91 11.27 0.49
C ASP A 392 11.86 12.12 1.36
N GLY A 393 13.16 11.81 1.38
CA GLY A 393 14.19 12.50 2.17
C GLY A 393 14.82 11.65 3.29
N PHE A 394 14.25 10.48 3.56
CA PHE A 394 14.72 9.44 4.50
C PHE A 394 14.75 8.07 3.82
N SER A 395 15.48 7.11 4.41
CA SER A 395 15.60 5.72 3.94
C SER A 395 15.01 4.68 4.90
N ASP A 396 14.59 5.13 6.09
CA ASP A 396 13.97 4.34 7.14
C ASP A 396 12.86 5.17 7.81
N LEU A 397 12.10 4.55 8.71
CA LEU A 397 10.93 5.18 9.35
C LEU A 397 11.18 5.71 10.77
N VAL A 398 12.40 5.62 11.32
CA VAL A 398 12.66 5.96 12.74
C VAL A 398 12.25 7.41 13.06
N PRO A 399 11.50 7.68 14.15
CA PRO A 399 11.10 6.78 15.23
C PRO A 399 9.74 6.07 15.04
N LEU A 400 9.12 6.13 13.87
CA LEU A 400 7.84 5.48 13.58
C LEU A 400 8.03 3.96 13.41
N GLU A 401 7.41 3.18 14.29
CA GLU A 401 7.49 1.71 14.27
C GLU A 401 6.24 1.07 13.61
N PRO A 402 6.39 0.46 12.40
CA PRO A 402 5.35 -0.31 11.73
C PRO A 402 5.24 -1.73 12.30
N THR A 403 4.02 -2.20 12.50
CA THR A 403 3.72 -3.39 13.32
C THR A 403 3.41 -4.64 12.49
N GLY A 404 3.02 -4.50 11.22
CA GLY A 404 2.54 -5.61 10.38
C GLY A 404 1.29 -6.31 10.92
N PHE A 405 0.52 -5.64 11.78
CA PHE A 405 -0.47 -6.25 12.66
C PHE A 405 -1.71 -5.36 12.84
N VAL A 406 -2.90 -5.95 12.86
CA VAL A 406 -4.17 -5.25 13.09
C VAL A 406 -4.18 -4.60 14.48
N PRO A 407 -4.46 -3.29 14.63
CA PRO A 407 -4.51 -2.64 15.94
C PRO A 407 -5.51 -3.32 16.90
N PRO A 408 -5.11 -3.70 18.13
CA PRO A 408 -5.95 -4.49 19.04
C PRO A 408 -7.33 -3.88 19.34
N GLN A 409 -7.43 -2.55 19.36
CA GLN A 409 -8.64 -1.77 19.61
C GLN A 409 -9.66 -1.78 18.46
N VAL A 410 -9.35 -2.42 17.33
CA VAL A 410 -10.32 -2.68 16.24
C VAL A 410 -10.42 -4.15 15.85
N ALA A 411 -9.62 -5.03 16.45
CA ALA A 411 -9.51 -6.45 16.06
C ALA A 411 -10.82 -7.24 16.22
N ASP A 412 -11.69 -6.85 17.15
CA ASP A 412 -13.03 -7.41 17.36
C ASP A 412 -14.03 -7.06 16.22
N ARG A 413 -13.84 -5.88 15.62
CA ARG A 413 -14.66 -5.36 14.52
C ARG A 413 -14.21 -5.88 13.16
N VAL A 414 -12.99 -6.37 13.02
CA VAL A 414 -12.43 -6.82 11.74
C VAL A 414 -13.18 -8.04 11.19
N ILE A 415 -13.50 -8.00 9.89
CA ILE A 415 -14.23 -9.04 9.15
C ILE A 415 -13.48 -9.58 7.94
N ALA A 416 -12.46 -8.85 7.47
CA ALA A 416 -11.56 -9.31 6.42
C ALA A 416 -10.20 -8.63 6.49
N THR A 417 -9.17 -9.28 5.97
CA THR A 417 -7.93 -8.62 5.52
C THR A 417 -7.61 -9.02 4.08
N PHE A 418 -6.90 -8.15 3.36
CA PHE A 418 -6.32 -8.47 2.05
C PHE A 418 -4.98 -7.79 1.83
N ALA A 419 -4.14 -8.37 0.98
CA ALA A 419 -2.78 -7.88 0.72
C ALA A 419 -2.78 -6.46 0.10
N GLY A 420 -1.87 -5.62 0.56
CA GLY A 420 -1.83 -4.18 0.26
C GLY A 420 -1.28 -3.86 -1.13
N GLY A 421 0.04 -3.96 -1.33
CA GLY A 421 0.64 -3.52 -2.58
C GLY A 421 2.10 -3.87 -2.79
N PHE A 422 2.66 -3.29 -3.85
CA PHE A 422 4.02 -3.56 -4.28
C PHE A 422 5.07 -3.11 -3.26
N LYS A 423 6.09 -3.95 -3.04
CA LYS A 423 7.35 -3.58 -2.34
C LYS A 423 8.00 -2.36 -3.02
N ARG A 424 8.77 -1.56 -2.28
CA ARG A 424 9.45 -0.34 -2.77
C ARG A 424 10.30 -0.60 -4.00
N ALA A 425 11.02 -1.73 -4.05
CA ALA A 425 11.80 -2.19 -5.21
C ALA A 425 11.00 -2.30 -6.53
N HIS A 426 9.67 -2.32 -6.48
CA HIS A 426 8.78 -2.34 -7.64
C HIS A 426 7.85 -1.12 -7.72
N GLY A 427 7.56 -0.49 -6.57
CA GLY A 427 6.76 0.74 -6.46
C GLY A 427 7.48 2.04 -6.85
N ALA A 428 8.11 2.06 -8.03
CA ALA A 428 8.58 3.26 -8.75
C ALA A 428 8.70 2.95 -10.25
N PHE A 429 8.59 3.98 -11.11
CA PHE A 429 8.53 3.80 -12.55
C PHE A 429 9.92 3.70 -13.19
N ARG A 430 10.11 2.69 -14.04
CA ARG A 430 11.34 2.50 -14.84
C ARG A 430 11.31 3.25 -16.18
N SER A 431 10.13 3.59 -16.69
CA SER A 431 9.91 4.23 -18.00
C SER A 431 8.62 5.07 -18.02
N GLY A 432 8.38 5.78 -19.13
CA GLY A 432 7.29 6.75 -19.26
C GLY A 432 7.58 8.10 -18.57
N ALA A 433 6.57 8.97 -18.49
CA ALA A 433 6.69 10.29 -17.86
C ALA A 433 6.88 10.20 -16.34
N LEU A 434 6.16 9.30 -15.67
CA LEU A 434 6.18 9.13 -14.22
C LEU A 434 7.56 8.70 -13.67
N ALA A 435 8.40 8.06 -14.49
CA ALA A 435 9.79 7.75 -14.14
C ALA A 435 10.73 8.98 -14.03
N ARG A 436 10.31 10.14 -14.54
CA ARG A 436 11.11 11.36 -14.64
C ARG A 436 10.67 12.49 -13.71
N VAL A 437 9.47 12.39 -13.14
CA VAL A 437 8.87 13.36 -12.21
C VAL A 437 8.71 12.76 -10.81
N ASN A 438 8.43 13.59 -9.80
CA ASN A 438 8.05 13.13 -8.46
C ASN A 438 9.03 12.08 -7.87
N ALA A 439 10.34 12.32 -8.02
CA ALA A 439 11.43 11.39 -7.65
C ALA A 439 11.42 10.01 -8.35
N GLY A 440 10.63 9.81 -9.41
CA GLY A 440 10.37 8.50 -10.03
C GLY A 440 8.96 7.95 -9.74
N SER A 441 8.09 8.80 -9.17
CA SER A 441 6.71 8.52 -8.78
C SER A 441 6.59 7.27 -7.92
N HIS A 442 7.31 7.27 -6.80
CA HIS A 442 7.29 6.19 -5.82
C HIS A 442 5.90 6.05 -5.17
N TYR A 443 5.43 4.82 -4.97
CA TYR A 443 4.07 4.59 -4.46
C TYR A 443 3.96 5.02 -2.98
N GLY A 444 3.08 5.98 -2.67
CA GLY A 444 2.86 6.49 -1.31
C GLY A 444 1.87 5.67 -0.47
N PHE A 445 1.85 5.95 0.84
CA PHE A 445 0.93 5.32 1.79
C PHE A 445 0.82 6.06 3.13
N VAL A 446 -0.33 5.90 3.79
CA VAL A 446 -0.73 6.54 5.05
C VAL A 446 -1.36 5.49 5.97
N GLU A 447 -0.91 5.42 7.23
CA GLU A 447 -1.42 4.53 8.29
C GLU A 447 -1.78 5.40 9.51
N GLY A 448 -2.95 5.21 10.12
CA GLY A 448 -3.34 5.95 11.34
C GLY A 448 -3.36 7.48 11.19
N GLY A 449 -3.54 8.01 9.98
CA GLY A 449 -3.37 9.45 9.70
C GLY A 449 -1.94 9.95 9.54
N VAL A 450 -0.95 9.06 9.67
CA VAL A 450 0.49 9.32 9.56
C VAL A 450 0.97 9.01 8.14
N VAL A 451 1.52 10.01 7.47
CA VAL A 451 2.05 9.89 6.10
C VAL A 451 3.44 9.23 6.16
N MET A 452 3.49 7.91 5.98
CA MET A 452 4.74 7.14 6.01
C MET A 452 5.54 7.28 4.70
N SER A 453 4.87 7.55 3.58
CA SER A 453 5.49 7.92 2.30
C SER A 453 4.51 8.73 1.44
N ARG A 454 4.99 9.76 0.73
CA ARG A 454 4.10 10.75 0.07
C ARG A 454 3.25 10.14 -1.03
N LEU A 455 1.95 10.42 -0.98
CA LEU A 455 1.02 10.15 -2.08
C LEU A 455 1.42 11.01 -3.28
N GLN A 456 1.81 10.38 -4.40
CA GLN A 456 2.27 11.07 -5.60
C GLN A 456 1.12 11.32 -6.58
N PRO A 457 1.09 12.49 -7.25
CA PRO A 457 0.13 12.76 -8.32
C PRO A 457 0.28 11.80 -9.51
N GLY A 458 -0.84 11.45 -10.14
CA GLY A 458 -0.92 10.55 -11.28
C GLY A 458 -1.01 9.06 -10.93
N LEU A 459 -1.12 8.71 -9.65
CA LEU A 459 -1.17 7.31 -9.19
C LEU A 459 -2.52 6.92 -8.60
N SER A 460 -2.95 5.69 -8.91
CA SER A 460 -4.11 5.01 -8.31
C SER A 460 -3.95 4.91 -6.81
N THR A 461 -4.92 5.46 -6.07
CA THR A 461 -4.93 5.53 -4.62
C THR A 461 -6.26 5.03 -4.08
N LEU A 462 -6.25 3.98 -3.24
CA LEU A 462 -7.38 3.59 -2.39
C LEU A 462 -7.16 4.20 -1.00
N PHE A 463 -8.16 4.90 -0.48
CA PHE A 463 -8.07 5.63 0.78
C PHE A 463 -9.38 5.65 1.57
N ALA A 464 -9.26 5.94 2.87
CA ALA A 464 -10.35 6.14 3.80
C ALA A 464 -10.14 7.42 4.63
N LEU A 465 -11.22 8.15 4.87
CA LEU A 465 -11.22 9.43 5.59
C LEU A 465 -11.65 9.28 7.07
N ASP A 466 -11.45 10.35 7.85
CA ASP A 466 -11.85 10.50 9.26
C ASP A 466 -13.35 10.26 9.52
N ASP A 467 -14.21 10.50 8.53
CA ASP A 467 -15.66 10.25 8.53
C ASP A 467 -16.05 8.78 8.22
N GLY A 468 -15.13 7.93 7.76
CA GLY A 468 -15.42 6.55 7.34
C GLY A 468 -15.92 6.42 5.89
N ASN A 469 -15.77 7.47 5.08
CA ASN A 469 -15.89 7.41 3.62
C ASN A 469 -14.65 6.70 3.05
N VAL A 470 -14.89 5.72 2.17
CA VAL A 470 -13.86 4.97 1.43
C VAL A 470 -13.97 5.32 -0.04
N ALA A 471 -12.85 5.64 -0.69
CA ALA A 471 -12.83 6.06 -2.09
C ALA A 471 -11.55 5.62 -2.81
N MET A 472 -11.59 5.64 -4.14
CA MET A 472 -10.46 5.30 -5.00
C MET A 472 -10.39 6.28 -6.17
N LYS A 473 -9.21 6.83 -6.46
CA LYS A 473 -8.98 7.74 -7.59
C LYS A 473 -7.51 7.80 -8.03
N THR A 474 -7.25 8.40 -9.19
CA THR A 474 -5.95 8.96 -9.54
C THR A 474 -5.69 10.18 -8.64
N TRP A 475 -4.64 10.15 -7.82
CA TRP A 475 -4.29 11.26 -6.93
C TRP A 475 -3.84 12.48 -7.73
N SER A 476 -4.23 13.68 -7.30
CA SER A 476 -3.80 14.96 -7.88
C SER A 476 -3.10 15.83 -6.84
N ARG A 477 -2.42 16.91 -7.28
CA ARG A 477 -1.83 17.90 -6.35
C ARG A 477 -2.87 18.66 -5.52
N ALA A 478 -4.14 18.68 -5.93
CA ALA A 478 -5.21 19.31 -5.15
C ALA A 478 -5.68 18.41 -4.00
N ASP A 479 -5.56 17.09 -4.14
CA ASP A 479 -5.95 16.12 -3.11
C ASP A 479 -5.03 16.15 -1.88
N ASP A 480 -3.86 16.78 -1.96
CA ASP A 480 -3.01 17.09 -0.81
C ASP A 480 -3.75 17.90 0.29
N ALA A 481 -4.81 18.63 -0.06
CA ALA A 481 -5.70 19.31 0.90
C ALA A 481 -6.54 18.33 1.75
N LEU A 482 -6.71 17.08 1.31
CA LEU A 482 -7.40 16.03 2.07
C LEU A 482 -6.50 15.33 3.09
N LEU A 483 -5.16 15.48 3.02
CA LEU A 483 -4.21 14.66 3.78
C LEU A 483 -4.43 14.71 5.31
N GLU A 484 -4.89 15.83 5.86
CA GLU A 484 -5.26 15.94 7.28
C GLU A 484 -6.38 14.95 7.66
N ARG A 485 -7.31 14.69 6.74
CA ARG A 485 -8.48 13.82 6.90
C ARG A 485 -8.22 12.35 6.54
N VAL A 486 -7.15 12.04 5.81
CA VAL A 486 -6.87 10.67 5.33
C VAL A 486 -6.38 9.81 6.50
N ARG A 487 -7.26 8.95 7.03
CA ARG A 487 -6.92 7.97 8.09
C ARG A 487 -6.08 6.80 7.55
N SER A 488 -6.29 6.42 6.30
CA SER A 488 -5.59 5.31 5.65
C SER A 488 -5.52 5.52 4.14
N ALA A 489 -4.38 5.24 3.51
CA ALA A 489 -4.24 5.27 2.06
C ALA A 489 -3.10 4.37 1.56
N ARG A 490 -3.27 3.80 0.36
CA ARG A 490 -2.20 3.11 -0.36
C ARG A 490 -2.29 3.41 -1.85
N GLN A 491 -1.14 3.73 -2.45
CA GLN A 491 -1.02 3.82 -3.91
C GLN A 491 -0.48 2.52 -4.50
N ASN A 492 -0.95 2.18 -5.70
CA ASN A 492 -0.32 1.15 -6.55
C ASN A 492 -0.48 1.52 -8.04
N GLY A 493 0.58 2.05 -8.65
CA GLY A 493 0.66 2.27 -10.09
C GLY A 493 -0.37 3.26 -10.64
N VAL A 494 -0.79 3.04 -11.88
CA VAL A 494 -1.76 3.85 -12.64
C VAL A 494 -3.16 3.21 -12.60
N PRO A 495 -4.24 3.92 -13.02
CA PRO A 495 -5.57 3.34 -13.17
C PRO A 495 -5.60 2.07 -14.04
N LEU A 496 -6.40 1.09 -13.60
CA LEU A 496 -6.98 0.07 -14.49
C LEU A 496 -8.25 0.61 -15.14
N LEU A 497 -9.08 1.31 -14.35
CA LEU A 497 -10.29 2.01 -14.78
C LEU A 497 -10.32 3.39 -14.15
N GLU A 498 -10.82 4.36 -14.89
CA GLU A 498 -11.14 5.70 -14.40
C GLU A 498 -12.35 6.28 -15.14
N VAL A 499 -13.01 7.28 -14.54
CA VAL A 499 -14.10 8.03 -15.19
C VAL A 499 -13.48 9.17 -15.99
N GLU A 500 -13.72 9.22 -17.31
CA GLU A 500 -13.27 10.32 -18.16
C GLU A 500 -14.02 11.62 -17.78
N PRO A 501 -13.34 12.66 -17.26
CA PRO A 501 -14.01 13.84 -16.70
C PRO A 501 -14.88 14.63 -17.67
N ARG A 502 -14.69 14.49 -19.00
CA ARG A 502 -15.48 15.19 -20.03
C ARG A 502 -16.77 14.46 -20.42
N THR A 503 -16.82 13.14 -20.34
CA THR A 503 -17.98 12.34 -20.78
C THR A 503 -18.74 11.69 -19.62
N GLY A 504 -18.08 11.47 -18.47
CA GLY A 504 -18.62 10.65 -17.38
C GLY A 504 -18.62 9.15 -17.71
N GLU A 505 -18.06 8.72 -18.84
CA GLU A 505 -17.92 7.31 -19.19
C GLU A 505 -16.76 6.68 -18.40
N VAL A 506 -16.95 5.43 -17.96
CA VAL A 506 -15.87 4.61 -17.40
C VAL A 506 -15.02 4.07 -18.54
N VAL A 507 -13.72 4.35 -18.51
CA VAL A 507 -12.75 3.94 -19.53
C VAL A 507 -11.62 3.11 -18.91
N ALA A 508 -10.92 2.32 -19.73
CA ALA A 508 -9.65 1.75 -19.29
C ALA A 508 -8.61 2.86 -19.11
N GLY A 509 -7.87 2.83 -18.00
CA GLY A 509 -6.83 3.81 -17.73
C GLY A 509 -5.82 3.87 -18.88
N ALA A 510 -5.38 5.07 -19.27
CA ALA A 510 -4.71 5.31 -20.56
C ALA A 510 -3.45 4.45 -20.81
N LEU A 511 -2.82 3.92 -19.75
CA LEU A 511 -1.61 3.10 -19.81
C LEU A 511 -1.86 1.59 -19.62
N VAL A 512 -3.12 1.12 -19.55
CA VAL A 512 -3.46 -0.33 -19.45
C VAL A 512 -2.85 -1.14 -20.60
N GLY A 513 -2.88 -0.62 -21.83
CA GLY A 513 -2.22 -1.23 -22.99
C GLY A 513 -0.68 -1.12 -23.02
N HIS A 514 -0.05 -0.42 -22.07
CA HIS A 514 1.34 0.06 -22.15
C HIS A 514 2.22 -0.52 -21.04
N TRP A 515 2.78 -1.73 -21.24
CA TRP A 515 3.52 -2.50 -20.23
C TRP A 515 4.54 -1.66 -19.42
N GLY A 516 5.55 -1.09 -20.07
CA GLY A 516 6.63 -0.38 -19.38
C GLY A 516 6.17 0.93 -18.72
N GLU A 517 5.32 1.70 -19.39
CA GLU A 517 4.93 3.04 -18.95
C GLU A 517 3.87 3.02 -17.85
N GLY A 518 2.97 2.02 -17.84
CA GLY A 518 2.11 1.73 -16.69
C GLY A 518 2.85 1.03 -15.53
N ASN A 519 4.16 0.80 -15.65
CA ASN A 519 5.01 0.06 -14.69
C ASN A 519 4.44 -1.32 -14.32
N TRP A 520 3.69 -1.95 -15.23
CA TRP A 520 2.97 -3.18 -14.95
C TRP A 520 3.95 -4.32 -14.66
N GLY A 521 3.83 -4.92 -13.48
CA GLY A 521 4.61 -6.11 -13.13
C GLY A 521 4.31 -7.27 -14.07
N GLY A 522 5.28 -8.16 -14.22
CA GLY A 522 5.15 -9.45 -14.89
C GLY A 522 5.44 -10.62 -13.94
N SER A 523 5.25 -11.83 -14.45
CA SER A 523 5.57 -13.09 -13.76
C SER A 523 7.07 -13.19 -13.41
N GLN A 524 7.44 -14.22 -12.66
CA GLN A 524 8.85 -14.52 -12.40
C GLN A 524 9.68 -14.77 -13.67
N ASP A 525 9.08 -15.34 -14.71
CA ASP A 525 9.67 -15.55 -16.05
C ASP A 525 9.61 -14.29 -16.94
N SER A 526 9.28 -13.12 -16.36
CA SER A 526 9.09 -11.85 -17.06
C SER A 526 8.02 -11.87 -18.15
N ARG A 527 6.94 -12.63 -17.99
CA ARG A 527 5.73 -12.58 -18.85
C ARG A 527 4.73 -11.54 -18.33
N LEU A 528 3.96 -10.86 -19.18
CA LEU A 528 2.94 -9.91 -18.72
C LEU A 528 1.74 -10.62 -18.06
N ARG A 529 1.34 -11.80 -18.55
CA ARG A 529 0.29 -12.60 -17.91
C ARG A 529 0.83 -13.26 -16.64
N SER A 530 0.11 -13.13 -15.52
CA SER A 530 0.41 -13.81 -14.25
C SER A 530 -0.80 -13.82 -13.31
N VAL A 531 -0.67 -14.41 -12.13
CA VAL A 531 -1.61 -14.22 -11.01
C VAL A 531 -1.64 -12.74 -10.64
N ARG A 532 -2.83 -12.16 -10.40
CA ARG A 532 -2.98 -10.74 -10.03
C ARG A 532 -4.07 -10.56 -8.97
N ALA A 533 -3.92 -9.55 -8.11
CA ALA A 533 -5.03 -8.98 -7.36
C ALA A 533 -5.37 -7.58 -7.90
N GLY A 534 -6.63 -7.20 -7.80
CA GLY A 534 -7.12 -5.85 -8.11
C GLY A 534 -8.23 -5.44 -7.14
N ALA A 535 -8.43 -4.14 -7.02
CA ALA A 535 -9.55 -3.56 -6.30
C ALA A 535 -10.27 -2.52 -7.16
N GLY A 536 -11.58 -2.35 -6.96
CA GLY A 536 -12.38 -1.32 -7.60
C GLY A 536 -13.52 -0.82 -6.71
N ILE A 537 -14.04 0.36 -7.03
CA ILE A 537 -15.24 0.92 -6.39
C ILE A 537 -16.40 0.80 -7.37
N GLN A 538 -17.45 0.09 -6.97
CA GLN A 538 -18.73 0.06 -7.65
C GLN A 538 -19.72 0.93 -6.87
N GLU A 539 -20.59 1.66 -7.58
CA GLU A 539 -21.74 2.34 -6.96
C GLU A 539 -23.01 1.93 -7.71
N TRP A 540 -24.04 1.51 -6.97
CA TRP A 540 -25.26 0.92 -7.52
C TRP A 540 -26.43 1.10 -6.54
N ASN A 541 -27.61 1.45 -7.05
CA ASN A 541 -28.83 1.69 -6.25
C ASN A 541 -28.63 2.62 -5.03
N GLY A 542 -27.74 3.62 -5.16
CA GLY A 542 -27.38 4.57 -4.10
C GLY A 542 -26.30 4.06 -3.11
N ARG A 543 -25.94 2.78 -3.20
CA ARG A 543 -24.96 2.11 -2.33
C ARG A 543 -23.59 2.06 -2.97
N ARG A 544 -22.55 1.84 -2.16
CA ARG A 544 -21.15 1.81 -2.60
C ARG A 544 -20.47 0.53 -2.12
N PHE A 545 -19.75 -0.15 -3.01
CA PHE A 545 -19.10 -1.42 -2.73
C PHE A 545 -17.61 -1.36 -3.09
N LEU A 546 -16.76 -1.85 -2.17
CA LEU A 546 -15.37 -2.19 -2.48
C LEU A 546 -15.33 -3.60 -3.05
N VAL A 547 -14.97 -3.73 -4.32
CA VAL A 547 -14.75 -5.02 -4.99
C VAL A 547 -13.27 -5.35 -4.94
N PHE A 548 -12.92 -6.54 -4.43
CA PHE A 548 -11.61 -7.17 -4.61
C PHE A 548 -11.74 -8.31 -5.64
N ALA A 549 -10.73 -8.47 -6.49
CA ALA A 549 -10.68 -9.52 -7.50
C ALA A 549 -9.31 -10.20 -7.55
N TYR A 550 -9.29 -11.52 -7.38
CA TYR A 550 -8.14 -12.40 -7.65
C TYR A 550 -8.29 -12.97 -9.07
N PHE A 551 -7.24 -12.87 -9.87
CA PHE A 551 -7.15 -13.40 -11.22
C PHE A 551 -6.13 -14.53 -11.25
N SER A 552 -6.54 -15.74 -11.64
CA SER A 552 -5.64 -16.89 -11.69
C SER A 552 -4.58 -16.77 -12.78
N SER A 553 -4.91 -16.11 -13.90
CA SER A 553 -3.94 -15.72 -14.94
C SER A 553 -4.45 -14.55 -15.80
N ALA A 554 -3.88 -13.35 -15.63
CA ALA A 554 -4.32 -12.14 -16.34
C ALA A 554 -3.19 -11.14 -16.67
N THR A 555 -3.43 -10.30 -17.67
CA THR A 555 -2.78 -9.01 -17.94
C THR A 555 -3.64 -7.85 -17.41
N PRO A 556 -3.14 -6.60 -17.38
CA PRO A 556 -3.96 -5.44 -17.01
C PRO A 556 -5.22 -5.24 -17.88
N SER A 557 -5.23 -5.74 -19.12
CA SER A 557 -6.38 -5.60 -20.02
C SER A 557 -7.56 -6.48 -19.59
N ALA A 558 -7.34 -7.77 -19.27
CA ALA A 558 -8.39 -8.60 -18.69
C ALA A 558 -8.89 -8.07 -17.33
N MET A 559 -8.00 -7.49 -16.52
CA MET A 559 -8.40 -6.87 -15.26
C MET A 559 -9.36 -5.70 -15.45
N ALA A 560 -9.03 -4.78 -16.37
CA ALA A 560 -9.89 -3.64 -16.69
C ALA A 560 -11.25 -4.11 -17.24
N VAL A 561 -11.25 -5.00 -18.24
CA VAL A 561 -12.47 -5.54 -18.88
C VAL A 561 -13.37 -6.25 -17.88
N VAL A 562 -12.82 -7.10 -16.99
CA VAL A 562 -13.63 -7.76 -15.96
C VAL A 562 -14.17 -6.76 -14.94
N LEU A 563 -13.35 -5.87 -14.36
CA LEU A 563 -13.83 -4.93 -13.33
C LEU A 563 -14.85 -3.92 -13.89
N ALA A 564 -14.73 -3.54 -15.17
CA ALA A 564 -15.72 -2.71 -15.86
C ALA A 564 -17.02 -3.46 -16.15
N SER A 565 -16.94 -4.77 -16.45
CA SER A 565 -18.15 -5.60 -16.58
C SER A 565 -18.97 -5.63 -15.29
N TYR A 566 -18.31 -5.62 -14.13
CA TYR A 566 -18.94 -5.47 -12.81
C TYR A 566 -19.30 -4.02 -12.45
N GLY A 567 -19.21 -3.07 -13.38
CA GLY A 567 -19.60 -1.67 -13.15
C GLY A 567 -18.73 -0.92 -12.13
N CYS A 568 -17.47 -1.33 -11.93
CA CYS A 568 -16.54 -0.53 -11.13
C CYS A 568 -16.24 0.79 -11.87
N GLN A 569 -16.49 1.93 -11.24
CA GLN A 569 -16.26 3.26 -11.83
C GLN A 569 -14.77 3.63 -11.85
N TYR A 570 -14.02 3.14 -10.85
CA TYR A 570 -12.57 3.29 -10.76
C TYR A 570 -11.96 1.97 -10.26
N ALA A 571 -10.79 1.60 -10.76
CA ALA A 571 -10.07 0.39 -10.34
C ALA A 571 -8.55 0.52 -10.37
N MET A 572 -7.88 -0.24 -9.50
CA MET A 572 -6.42 -0.31 -9.38
C MET A 572 -5.90 -1.75 -9.24
N HIS A 573 -4.67 -1.95 -9.69
CA HIS A 573 -3.93 -3.21 -9.51
C HIS A 573 -3.29 -3.25 -8.12
N LEU A 574 -3.37 -4.38 -7.43
CA LEU A 574 -2.66 -4.62 -6.17
C LEU A 574 -1.40 -5.46 -6.44
N ASP A 575 -0.78 -6.05 -5.42
CA ASP A 575 0.37 -6.95 -5.63
C ASP A 575 -0.07 -8.28 -6.29
N MET A 576 0.89 -9.12 -6.69
CA MET A 576 0.70 -10.11 -7.76
C MET A 576 1.62 -11.34 -7.65
N ASN A 577 1.57 -12.19 -8.68
CA ASN A 577 2.42 -13.38 -8.92
C ASN A 577 2.23 -14.59 -7.99
N ALA A 578 1.67 -14.45 -6.78
CA ALA A 578 1.49 -15.59 -5.87
C ALA A 578 0.37 -15.37 -4.83
N PRO A 579 -0.27 -16.44 -4.29
CA PRO A 579 -1.25 -16.35 -3.19
C PRO A 579 -0.77 -15.53 -1.99
N GLU A 580 0.54 -15.57 -1.69
CA GLU A 580 1.21 -14.79 -0.63
C GLU A 580 1.09 -13.27 -0.81
N HIS A 581 0.84 -12.80 -2.02
CA HIS A 581 0.80 -11.39 -2.41
C HIS A 581 -0.58 -10.95 -2.89
N THR A 582 -1.48 -11.91 -3.15
CA THR A 582 -2.88 -11.68 -3.53
C THR A 582 -3.88 -12.16 -2.47
N TYR A 583 -3.40 -12.43 -1.25
CA TYR A 583 -4.17 -12.96 -0.12
C TYR A 583 -5.44 -12.15 0.17
N LEU A 584 -6.55 -12.84 0.39
CA LEU A 584 -7.74 -12.31 1.06
C LEU A 584 -8.35 -13.39 1.97
N ALA A 585 -8.64 -13.01 3.21
CA ALA A 585 -9.34 -13.84 4.18
C ALA A 585 -10.54 -13.10 4.78
N LEU A 586 -11.64 -13.83 4.98
CA LEU A 586 -12.78 -13.44 5.82
C LEU A 586 -12.64 -14.04 7.21
N TYR A 587 -13.10 -13.29 8.21
CA TYR A 587 -13.07 -13.68 9.62
C TYR A 587 -14.49 -13.73 10.20
N ARG A 588 -14.87 -14.90 10.72
CA ARG A 588 -16.14 -15.11 11.43
C ARG A 588 -15.87 -15.48 12.88
N SER A 589 -16.58 -14.84 13.82
CA SER A 589 -16.63 -15.32 15.20
C SER A 589 -17.75 -16.34 15.34
N ARG A 590 -17.42 -17.56 15.73
CA ARG A 590 -18.36 -18.68 15.89
C ARG A 590 -18.10 -19.37 17.23
N GLN A 591 -19.03 -19.22 18.17
CA GLN A 591 -18.97 -19.85 19.50
C GLN A 591 -17.65 -19.56 20.25
N GLY A 592 -17.13 -18.34 20.13
CA GLY A 592 -15.87 -17.91 20.76
C GLY A 592 -14.59 -18.39 20.04
N ARG A 593 -14.70 -19.18 18.97
CA ARG A 593 -13.59 -19.47 18.06
C ARG A 593 -13.63 -18.49 16.88
N LEU A 594 -12.43 -18.13 16.41
CA LEU A 594 -12.28 -17.47 15.12
C LEU A 594 -12.24 -18.53 14.02
N ASP A 595 -13.05 -18.32 12.99
CA ASP A 595 -13.16 -19.13 11.78
C ASP A 595 -12.68 -18.28 10.59
N VAL A 596 -11.92 -18.88 9.68
CA VAL A 596 -11.16 -18.17 8.63
C VAL A 596 -11.42 -18.80 7.28
N GLU A 597 -12.08 -18.06 6.38
CA GLU A 597 -12.34 -18.48 5.01
C GLU A 597 -11.52 -17.64 4.03
N HIS A 598 -10.68 -18.27 3.22
CA HIS A 598 -9.91 -17.59 2.18
C HIS A 598 -10.68 -17.54 0.86
N LEU A 599 -10.53 -16.46 0.08
CA LEU A 599 -11.18 -16.36 -1.25
C LEU A 599 -10.79 -17.54 -2.16
N VAL A 600 -9.50 -17.87 -2.15
CA VAL A 600 -8.87 -18.99 -2.86
C VAL A 600 -8.19 -19.88 -1.82
N ARG A 601 -8.49 -21.18 -1.79
CA ARG A 601 -8.00 -22.13 -0.77
C ARG A 601 -6.49 -22.18 -0.69
N ALA A 602 -5.79 -22.10 -1.82
CA ALA A 602 -4.33 -21.97 -1.88
C ALA A 602 -3.73 -20.85 -0.98
N MET A 603 -4.50 -19.83 -0.58
CA MET A 603 -4.06 -18.79 0.35
C MET A 603 -3.97 -19.25 1.82
N SER A 604 -4.62 -20.35 2.21
CA SER A 604 -4.66 -20.81 3.60
C SER A 604 -3.31 -21.33 4.12
N VAL A 605 -2.34 -21.59 3.23
CA VAL A 605 -0.96 -22.02 3.57
C VAL A 605 -0.14 -20.96 4.30
N LEU A 606 -0.67 -19.73 4.41
CA LEU A 606 -0.03 -18.56 5.02
C LEU A 606 -0.39 -18.36 6.48
N ASP A 607 -1.54 -18.88 6.92
CA ASP A 607 -1.93 -18.87 8.32
C ASP A 607 -1.10 -19.93 9.06
N LYS A 608 -0.60 -19.58 10.25
CA LYS A 608 0.12 -20.56 11.08
C LYS A 608 -0.90 -21.46 11.79
N THR A 609 -0.49 -22.65 12.20
CA THR A 609 -1.31 -23.53 13.05
C THR A 609 -0.55 -23.83 14.34
N SER A 610 -1.22 -23.73 15.48
CA SER A 610 -0.69 -24.20 16.78
C SER A 610 -1.80 -24.88 17.56
N GLY A 611 -1.51 -26.05 18.17
CA GLY A 611 -2.51 -26.82 18.94
C GLY A 611 -3.80 -27.14 18.17
N GLY A 612 -3.71 -27.35 16.84
CA GLY A 612 -4.89 -27.56 15.98
C GLY A 612 -5.78 -26.34 15.79
N THR A 613 -5.31 -25.13 16.11
CA THR A 613 -6.04 -23.88 15.91
C THR A 613 -5.29 -22.96 14.94
N THR A 614 -6.03 -22.40 13.98
CA THR A 614 -5.55 -21.43 12.99
C THR A 614 -5.15 -20.12 13.65
N ILE A 615 -3.98 -19.61 13.28
CA ILE A 615 -3.41 -18.33 13.70
C ILE A 615 -3.37 -17.46 12.43
N PRO A 616 -4.39 -16.61 12.21
CA PRO A 616 -4.50 -15.83 10.98
C PRO A 616 -3.36 -14.84 10.80
N ARG A 617 -2.92 -14.71 9.55
CA ARG A 617 -2.02 -13.63 9.10
C ARG A 617 -2.62 -12.26 9.42
N PHE A 618 -1.77 -11.29 9.75
CA PHE A 618 -2.08 -9.90 10.14
C PHE A 618 -2.88 -9.71 11.45
N LEU A 619 -3.77 -10.63 11.81
CA LEU A 619 -4.67 -10.51 12.96
C LEU A 619 -4.17 -11.24 14.22
N ALA A 620 -3.41 -12.33 14.07
CA ALA A 620 -2.84 -13.08 15.20
C ALA A 620 -1.30 -13.26 15.09
N VAL A 621 -0.71 -12.98 13.93
CA VAL A 621 0.73 -12.91 13.70
C VAL A 621 1.06 -11.68 12.86
N ALA A 622 2.08 -10.93 13.26
CA ALA A 622 2.61 -9.80 12.51
C ALA A 622 3.29 -10.28 11.22
N ASP A 623 3.14 -9.54 10.13
CA ASP A 623 3.62 -9.93 8.80
C ASP A 623 4.59 -8.90 8.20
N ASN A 624 5.48 -9.35 7.30
CA ASN A 624 6.40 -8.44 6.62
C ASN A 624 5.72 -7.59 5.53
N ARG A 625 4.52 -7.94 5.04
CA ARG A 625 3.78 -7.19 4.01
C ARG A 625 2.78 -6.22 4.61
N ASP A 626 2.52 -5.16 3.86
CA ASP A 626 1.38 -4.26 4.06
C ASP A 626 0.06 -4.90 3.64
N PHE A 627 -1.01 -4.45 4.28
CA PHE A 627 -2.35 -5.01 4.11
C PHE A 627 -3.44 -3.98 4.36
N PHE A 628 -4.60 -4.26 3.80
CA PHE A 628 -5.85 -3.61 4.15
C PHE A 628 -6.66 -4.51 5.08
N TYR A 629 -7.48 -3.90 5.94
CA TYR A 629 -8.42 -4.59 6.81
C TYR A 629 -9.78 -3.88 6.79
N LEU A 630 -10.86 -4.66 6.77
CA LEU A 630 -12.23 -4.16 6.81
C LEU A 630 -12.84 -4.41 8.17
N MET A 631 -13.54 -3.41 8.72
CA MET A 631 -14.13 -3.42 10.05
C MET A 631 -15.63 -3.13 9.97
N ARG A 632 -16.47 -3.78 10.79
CA ARG A 632 -17.87 -3.38 10.96
C ARG A 632 -17.94 -1.92 11.44
N LYS A 633 -18.70 -1.06 10.76
CA LYS A 633 -18.95 0.32 11.21
C LYS A 633 -19.56 0.33 12.61
N ARG A 634 -19.16 1.31 13.44
CA ARG A 634 -19.78 1.51 14.75
C ARG A 634 -21.21 2.02 14.56
N ALA A 635 -22.17 1.47 15.30
CA ALA A 635 -23.56 1.92 15.24
C ALA A 635 -23.66 3.41 15.59
N GLY A 636 -24.44 4.17 14.81
CA GLY A 636 -24.67 5.60 15.03
C GLY A 636 -23.80 6.58 14.24
N ARG A 637 -22.85 6.12 13.42
CA ARG A 637 -22.13 6.97 12.45
C ARG A 637 -22.77 6.84 11.05
N PRO A 638 -23.64 7.77 10.60
CA PRO A 638 -24.03 7.83 9.20
C PRO A 638 -22.81 8.19 8.34
N ALA A 639 -22.77 7.69 7.10
CA ALA A 639 -21.80 8.18 6.12
C ALA A 639 -22.27 9.56 5.62
N GLU A 640 -21.46 10.60 5.83
CA GLU A 640 -21.67 11.88 5.14
C GLU A 640 -21.39 11.65 3.64
N PRO A 641 -22.27 12.07 2.71
CA PRO A 641 -22.05 11.84 1.29
C PRO A 641 -20.76 12.56 0.85
N PRO A 642 -19.95 11.97 -0.05
CA PRO A 642 -18.72 12.59 -0.52
C PRO A 642 -19.02 13.98 -1.07
N GLY A 643 -18.49 15.00 -0.40
CA GLY A 643 -18.83 16.38 -0.68
C GLY A 643 -18.51 16.75 -2.13
N ALA A 644 -19.53 16.83 -2.98
CA ALA A 644 -19.46 17.58 -4.21
C ALA A 644 -18.98 18.99 -3.84
N ALA A 645 -17.85 19.41 -4.42
CA ALA A 645 -17.27 20.70 -4.12
C ALA A 645 -18.34 21.77 -4.41
N ARG A 646 -18.85 22.43 -3.36
CA ARG A 646 -19.73 23.57 -3.52
C ARG A 646 -18.94 24.62 -4.28
N ALA A 647 -19.26 24.79 -5.55
CA ALA A 647 -18.78 25.92 -6.33
C ALA A 647 -19.09 27.18 -5.53
N GLU A 648 -18.06 27.97 -5.24
CA GLU A 648 -18.21 29.16 -4.42
C GLU A 648 -19.23 30.08 -5.11
N ALA A 649 -20.34 30.36 -4.43
CA ALA A 649 -21.32 31.29 -4.94
C ALA A 649 -20.66 32.67 -5.04
N SER A 650 -20.51 33.19 -6.27
CA SER A 650 -19.96 34.52 -6.50
C SER A 650 -20.63 35.55 -5.56
N PRO A 651 -19.86 36.45 -4.93
CA PRO A 651 -20.41 37.41 -3.97
C PRO A 651 -21.51 38.23 -4.64
N ALA A 652 -22.73 38.12 -4.10
CA ALA A 652 -23.90 38.74 -4.69
C ALA A 652 -23.74 40.26 -4.74
N THR A 653 -23.95 40.84 -5.94
CA THR A 653 -24.01 42.29 -6.12
C THR A 653 -25.14 42.86 -5.23
N PRO A 654 -24.90 43.93 -4.45
CA PRO A 654 -25.93 44.49 -3.59
C PRO A 654 -27.11 45.00 -4.43
N ALA A 655 -28.33 44.61 -4.03
CA ALA A 655 -29.54 44.96 -4.76
C ALA A 655 -29.83 46.47 -4.70
N ALA A 656 -30.29 47.03 -5.83
CA ALA A 656 -30.77 48.40 -5.89
C ALA A 656 -32.09 48.56 -5.10
N PRO A 657 -32.35 49.74 -4.49
CA PRO A 657 -33.59 49.98 -3.74
C PRO A 657 -34.81 49.99 -4.68
N ALA A 658 -35.92 49.44 -4.19
CA ALA A 658 -37.16 49.33 -4.96
C ALA A 658 -37.85 50.68 -5.18
N ALA A 659 -38.44 50.87 -6.36
CA ALA A 659 -39.28 52.02 -6.68
C ALA A 659 -40.68 51.90 -6.03
N PRO A 660 -41.33 53.02 -5.65
CA PRO A 660 -42.67 53.00 -5.05
C PRO A 660 -43.75 52.64 -6.08
N ALA A 661 -44.82 51.98 -5.61
CA ALA A 661 -45.95 51.57 -6.43
C ALA A 661 -46.88 52.76 -6.80
N PRO A 662 -47.52 52.75 -7.99
CA PRO A 662 -48.49 53.77 -8.38
C PRO A 662 -49.84 53.59 -7.66
N PRO A 663 -50.61 54.69 -7.45
CA PRO A 663 -51.92 54.63 -6.80
C PRO A 663 -52.99 54.03 -7.72
N THR A 664 -53.97 53.37 -7.11
CA THR A 664 -55.09 52.72 -7.80
C THR A 664 -56.14 53.76 -8.23
N SER A 665 -56.55 53.76 -9.51
CA SER A 665 -57.66 54.57 -10.01
C SER A 665 -58.89 53.71 -10.32
N ILE A 666 -60.03 54.09 -9.73
CA ILE A 666 -61.34 53.48 -9.96
C ILE A 666 -62.05 54.26 -11.07
N VAL A 667 -62.58 53.57 -12.09
CA VAL A 667 -63.75 54.00 -12.86
C VAL A 667 -64.63 52.76 -13.11
N ALA A 668 -65.94 52.95 -13.20
CA ALA A 668 -66.93 51.89 -13.40
C ALA A 668 -67.80 52.15 -14.65
N LYS A 669 -68.44 51.06 -15.12
CA LYS A 669 -69.18 50.88 -16.39
C LYS A 669 -68.28 50.55 -17.58
#